data_AF-A0A2A2YDN3-F1
#
_entry.id   AF-A0A2A2YDN3-F1
#
_cell.length_a   1.000
_cell.length_b   1.000
_cell.length_c   1.000
_cell.angle_alpha   90.00
_cell.angle_beta   90.00
_cell.angle_gamma   90.00
#
_symmetry.space_group_name_H-M   'P 1'
#
loop_
_entity.id
_entity.type
_entity.pdbx_description
1 polymer ?
#
loop_
_entity_poly.entity_id
_entity_poly.type
_entity_poly.pdbx_seq_one_letter_code
_entity_poly.pdbx_strand_id
1 'polypeptide(L)'
;MKSVGEAMAIGRTFKESFQKALRSLEIGAWGFGCGGKFGDAAFTDLTEIRARLARPNPERPFFVRYAMLAGLTEAEIFDHSKIDPWFLRQLRGIVDLELALKAAGKTVGTDLLRQAKEAGFADRQIAHATGMAPAAVYSQRNAAGIKTVFRLVDTCAAEFESFTPYFYSSYGDESEVRPSAKKKVMILGGGPNRIGQGIEFDYCCVHASYALRAAGYETVMVNSNPETVSTDYDTSDRLYFEPLTLEDILEIYRTEQCVGAIVQFGGQTPLNLAADLEAAGVTVVGTSPASIALAEDRQQFKDILIELGIRQPVNKTALSAEEAYQAAEEIGFPVLLRPSFVLGGRGMFIVYGMDELKSVVREAFDVAPGKPVLLDKFLEDAIELDVDAISDGETTVIGGMLEHIEHAGVHSGDAGMVLPPHSLSPDLVDEVRRITHSLAKRLKVVGLMNIQFAIKDGIVFMLEVNPRASRTIPFVSKAIGVPLAREIRPPYWSVKESVFPFSRFPGAPVALSPEMRSTGEVMGCDDDLGMAYAKAQMAAQPALPVAGSAFLSVKDRDKDGAVAVARDLASLGFNIYSTSGTAAAIEAAGVKVIKLGKISEGARPNALDLLKNGQLQMIVNTAAGMLPRKDENAMRSEAVLRGVYMASTMNAARAAVLGIRSLREHPLTVSSLQEHAKVLPPKA
;
A
#
# COMPACT_ATOMS: atom_id res chain seq x y z
N MET A 1 -0.83 6.16 19.04
CA MET A 1 0.07 6.50 17.90
C MET A 1 -0.75 6.66 16.63
N LYS A 2 -0.24 7.43 15.65
CA LYS A 2 -0.88 7.66 14.33
C LYS A 2 0.06 7.39 13.15
N SER A 3 1.32 7.02 13.42
CA SER A 3 2.25 6.52 12.41
C SER A 3 1.77 5.17 11.87
N VAL A 4 2.10 4.88 10.62
CA VAL A 4 1.75 3.63 9.92
C VAL A 4 2.98 2.75 9.65
N GLY A 5 4.16 3.22 10.06
CA GLY A 5 5.45 2.56 9.96
C GLY A 5 6.57 3.54 10.31
N GLU A 6 7.81 3.07 10.21
CA GLU A 6 9.01 3.84 10.54
C GLU A 6 10.21 3.45 9.66
N ALA A 7 11.17 4.35 9.56
CA ALA A 7 12.45 4.10 8.90
C ALA A 7 13.57 4.33 9.90
N MET A 8 14.63 3.53 9.82
CA MET A 8 15.84 3.67 10.62
C MET A 8 17.04 3.93 9.72
N ALA A 9 18.03 4.64 10.24
CA ALA A 9 19.30 4.81 9.55
C ALA A 9 20.45 4.91 10.54
N ILE A 10 21.58 4.32 10.16
CA ILE A 10 22.81 4.33 10.94
C ILE A 10 23.80 5.29 10.28
N GLY A 11 24.43 6.13 11.08
CA GLY A 11 25.51 7.02 10.67
C GLY A 11 26.46 7.23 11.85
N ARG A 12 27.73 7.56 11.57
CA ARG A 12 28.74 7.82 12.60
C ARG A 12 28.55 9.16 13.29
N THR A 13 27.77 10.05 12.69
CA THR A 13 27.36 11.32 13.28
C THR A 13 25.84 11.45 13.29
N PHE A 14 25.31 12.30 14.18
CA PHE A 14 23.88 12.61 14.19
C PHE A 14 23.42 13.19 12.85
N LYS A 15 24.19 14.10 12.25
CA LYS A 15 23.83 14.74 10.97
C LYS A 15 23.68 13.70 9.87
N GLU A 16 24.64 12.78 9.79
CA GLU A 16 24.62 11.68 8.82
C GLU A 16 23.40 10.76 9.02
N SER A 17 23.21 10.24 10.24
CA SER A 17 22.07 9.38 10.57
C SER A 17 20.74 10.08 10.30
N PHE A 18 20.60 11.35 10.69
CA PHE A 18 19.37 12.12 10.51
C PHE A 18 19.05 12.35 9.03
N GLN A 19 20.02 12.74 8.20
CA GLN A 19 19.79 12.92 6.76
C GLN A 19 19.50 11.61 6.04
N LYS A 20 20.18 10.51 6.42
CA LYS A 20 19.88 9.16 5.93
C LYS A 20 18.45 8.74 6.30
N ALA A 21 18.04 8.96 7.54
CA ALA A 21 16.69 8.65 7.99
C ALA A 21 15.65 9.44 7.19
N LEU A 22 15.82 10.75 7.03
CA LEU A 22 14.88 11.59 6.28
C LEU A 22 14.70 11.14 4.82
N ARG A 23 15.79 10.76 4.14
CA ARG A 23 15.70 10.26 2.76
C ARG A 23 15.24 8.81 2.65
N SER A 24 15.21 8.07 3.76
CA SER A 24 14.63 6.71 3.86
C SER A 24 13.13 6.72 4.11
N LEU A 25 12.52 7.88 4.42
CA LEU A 25 11.10 7.97 4.76
C LEU A 25 10.16 7.78 3.56
N GLU A 26 10.69 7.80 2.33
CA GLU A 26 9.91 7.62 1.10
C GLU A 26 8.73 8.60 0.93
N ILE A 27 8.88 9.81 1.51
CA ILE A 27 7.91 10.92 1.41
C ILE A 27 8.32 11.97 0.37
N GLY A 28 9.31 11.65 -0.48
CA GLY A 28 9.90 12.57 -1.45
C GLY A 28 10.91 13.58 -0.87
N ALA A 29 11.26 13.45 0.42
CA ALA A 29 12.33 14.22 1.04
C ALA A 29 13.70 13.68 0.59
N TRP A 30 14.61 14.56 0.18
CA TRP A 30 15.97 14.16 -0.17
C TRP A 30 16.93 14.18 1.03
N GLY A 31 16.51 14.77 2.14
CA GLY A 31 17.26 15.03 3.35
C GLY A 31 16.71 16.28 4.04
N PHE A 32 17.54 16.98 4.81
CA PHE A 32 17.15 18.21 5.50
C PHE A 32 17.48 19.46 4.65
N GLY A 33 16.79 19.63 3.53
CA GLY A 33 17.04 20.72 2.58
C GLY A 33 17.55 20.25 1.21
N CYS A 34 17.85 21.22 0.34
CA CYS A 34 18.46 21.03 -0.99
C CYS A 34 17.67 20.09 -1.94
N GLY A 35 16.49 20.55 -2.40
CA GLY A 35 15.66 19.82 -3.36
C GLY A 35 14.68 18.81 -2.74
N GLY A 36 13.99 18.07 -3.61
CA GLY A 36 12.87 17.20 -3.20
C GLY A 36 11.67 17.98 -2.66
N LYS A 37 10.69 17.26 -2.10
CA LYS A 37 9.37 17.82 -1.73
C LYS A 37 9.44 19.00 -0.75
N PHE A 38 10.42 19.00 0.17
CA PHE A 38 10.50 19.98 1.27
C PHE A 38 11.73 20.87 1.22
N GLY A 39 12.68 20.62 0.30
CA GLY A 39 14.01 21.24 0.37
C GLY A 39 14.08 22.67 -0.17
N ASP A 40 13.23 23.02 -1.15
CA ASP A 40 13.25 24.35 -1.79
C ASP A 40 12.22 25.32 -1.22
N ALA A 41 11.28 24.83 -0.41
CA ALA A 41 10.31 25.69 0.25
C ALA A 41 11.00 26.65 1.23
N ALA A 42 10.65 27.93 1.13
CA ALA A 42 11.02 28.96 2.09
C ALA A 42 9.72 29.54 2.66
N PHE A 43 9.34 29.07 3.86
CA PHE A 43 8.23 29.68 4.60
C PHE A 43 8.75 30.95 5.28
N THR A 44 8.04 32.06 5.08
CA THR A 44 8.42 33.37 5.63
C THR A 44 7.46 33.87 6.71
N ASP A 45 6.25 33.28 6.82
CA ASP A 45 5.31 33.62 7.89
C ASP A 45 5.75 33.02 9.23
N LEU A 46 6.33 33.87 10.08
CA LEU A 46 6.77 33.50 11.42
C LEU A 46 5.62 33.03 12.32
N THR A 47 4.39 33.50 12.09
CA THR A 47 3.22 33.08 12.87
C THR A 47 2.90 31.62 12.60
N GLU A 48 2.83 31.25 11.32
CA GLU A 48 2.61 29.86 10.92
C GLU A 48 3.77 28.96 11.37
N ILE A 49 5.02 29.39 11.18
CA ILE A 49 6.20 28.62 11.61
C ILE A 49 6.13 28.33 13.11
N ARG A 50 5.89 29.35 13.95
CA ARG A 50 5.79 29.17 15.41
C ARG A 50 4.64 28.23 15.79
N ALA A 51 3.49 28.33 15.11
CA ALA A 51 2.35 27.44 15.35
C ALA A 51 2.68 25.98 15.00
N ARG A 52 3.34 25.74 13.85
CA ARG A 52 3.76 24.42 13.37
C ARG A 52 4.91 23.84 14.18
N LEU A 53 5.75 24.68 14.79
CA LEU A 53 6.74 24.25 15.78
C LEU A 53 6.09 23.89 17.11
N ALA A 54 5.09 24.65 17.57
CA ALA A 54 4.45 24.43 18.87
C ALA A 54 3.64 23.13 18.91
N ARG A 55 2.92 22.80 17.82
CA ARG A 55 2.10 21.60 17.74
C ARG A 55 2.84 20.45 17.01
N PRO A 56 3.13 19.32 17.68
CA PRO A 56 3.74 18.16 17.02
C PRO A 56 2.94 17.70 15.79
N ASN A 57 3.64 17.57 14.67
CA ASN A 57 3.06 17.15 13.39
C ASN A 57 4.15 16.47 12.50
N PRO A 58 3.77 15.73 11.45
CA PRO A 58 4.73 15.00 10.61
C PRO A 58 5.73 15.89 9.87
N GLU A 59 5.38 17.15 9.60
CA GLU A 59 6.22 18.10 8.85
C GLU A 59 7.12 18.93 9.79
N ARG A 60 6.98 18.77 11.11
CA ARG A 60 7.70 19.57 12.12
C ARG A 60 9.22 19.59 11.91
N PRO A 61 9.90 18.48 11.52
CA PRO A 61 11.32 18.55 11.19
C PRO A 61 11.63 19.63 10.14
N PHE A 62 10.88 19.69 9.04
CA PHE A 62 11.09 20.69 7.99
C PHE A 62 10.78 22.12 8.46
N PHE A 63 9.79 22.28 9.34
CA PHE A 63 9.52 23.58 9.97
C PHE A 63 10.63 24.06 10.91
N VAL A 64 11.41 23.16 11.51
CA VAL A 64 12.65 23.54 12.21
C VAL A 64 13.63 24.18 11.22
N ARG A 65 13.83 23.58 10.04
CA ARG A 65 14.66 24.20 8.98
C ARG A 65 14.13 25.55 8.54
N TYR A 66 12.82 25.68 8.32
CA TYR A 66 12.22 26.95 7.88
C TYR A 66 12.39 28.04 8.94
N ALA A 67 12.23 27.72 10.22
CA ALA A 67 12.52 28.64 11.31
C ALA A 67 13.99 29.09 11.31
N MET A 68 14.91 28.15 11.08
CA MET A 68 16.34 28.43 10.98
C MET A 68 16.66 29.39 9.83
N LEU A 69 16.05 29.19 8.65
CA LEU A 69 16.20 30.06 7.48
C LEU A 69 15.52 31.43 7.67
N ALA A 70 14.43 31.49 8.43
CA ALA A 70 13.72 32.72 8.78
C ALA A 70 14.41 33.52 9.91
N GLY A 71 15.58 33.07 10.38
CA GLY A 71 16.40 33.79 11.34
C GLY A 71 16.07 33.53 12.82
N LEU A 72 15.21 32.56 13.14
CA LEU A 72 14.95 32.19 14.54
C LEU A 72 16.20 31.58 15.16
N THR A 73 16.47 31.94 16.41
CA THR A 73 17.52 31.36 17.24
C THR A 73 17.14 29.97 17.73
N GLU A 74 18.13 29.17 18.13
CA GLU A 74 17.90 27.86 18.73
C GLU A 74 17.08 27.94 20.02
N ALA A 75 17.24 29.02 20.80
CA ALA A 75 16.45 29.28 22.00
C ALA A 75 14.96 29.48 21.66
N GLU A 76 14.65 30.30 20.65
CA GLU A 76 13.26 30.49 20.19
C GLU A 76 12.66 29.19 19.64
N ILE A 77 13.42 28.42 18.86
CA ILE A 77 12.95 27.13 18.35
C ILE A 77 12.72 26.14 19.50
N PHE A 78 13.61 26.09 20.49
CA PHE A 78 13.42 25.29 21.71
C PHE A 78 12.16 25.73 22.46
N ASP A 79 11.93 27.03 22.63
CA ASP A 79 10.79 27.54 23.37
C ASP A 79 9.45 27.07 22.79
N HIS A 80 9.35 27.04 21.46
CA HIS A 80 8.18 26.49 20.77
C HIS A 80 8.17 24.97 20.72
N SER A 81 9.31 24.33 20.44
CA SER A 81 9.33 22.91 20.07
C SER A 81 9.60 21.94 21.22
N LYS A 82 10.33 22.41 22.23
CA LYS A 82 10.96 21.62 23.31
C LYS A 82 11.94 20.55 22.80
N ILE A 83 12.41 20.66 21.55
CA ILE A 83 13.50 19.83 21.02
C ILE A 83 14.81 20.31 21.64
N ASP A 84 15.56 19.40 22.27
CA ASP A 84 16.78 19.73 23.00
C ASP A 84 17.75 20.60 22.15
N PRO A 85 18.34 21.67 22.73
CA PRO A 85 19.27 22.55 22.02
C PRO A 85 20.46 21.83 21.38
N TRP A 86 20.87 20.67 21.89
CA TRP A 86 21.90 19.86 21.25
C TRP A 86 21.49 19.44 19.84
N PHE A 87 20.28 18.91 19.65
CA PHE A 87 19.78 18.54 18.31
C PHE A 87 19.62 19.76 17.42
N LEU A 88 19.12 20.87 17.96
CA LEU A 88 18.95 22.11 17.21
C LEU A 88 20.28 22.64 16.66
N ARG A 89 21.36 22.58 17.45
CA ARG A 89 22.73 22.91 16.98
C ARG A 89 23.21 22.01 15.84
N GLN A 90 22.94 20.70 15.94
CA GLN A 90 23.33 19.78 14.87
C GLN A 90 22.56 20.07 13.58
N LEU A 91 21.25 20.30 13.68
CA LEU A 91 20.39 20.67 12.56
C LEU A 91 20.78 22.01 11.95
N ARG A 92 21.15 23.00 12.78
CA ARG A 92 21.70 24.29 12.32
C ARG A 92 22.95 24.07 11.46
N GLY A 93 23.87 23.22 11.92
CA GLY A 93 25.06 22.89 11.15
C GLY A 93 24.78 22.24 9.78
N ILE A 94 23.64 21.55 9.62
CA ILE A 94 23.21 21.06 8.30
C ILE A 94 22.73 22.23 7.42
N VAL A 95 21.95 23.16 7.97
CA VAL A 95 21.49 24.37 7.26
C VAL A 95 22.68 25.23 6.83
N ASP A 96 23.67 25.41 7.69
CA ASP A 96 24.85 26.21 7.38
C ASP A 96 25.67 25.58 6.23
N LEU A 97 25.81 24.25 6.20
CA LEU A 97 26.42 23.52 5.09
C LEU A 97 25.63 23.66 3.79
N GLU A 98 24.29 23.61 3.86
CA GLU A 98 23.43 23.90 2.71
C GLU A 98 23.72 25.31 2.14
N LEU A 99 23.77 26.33 3.00
CA LEU A 99 24.03 27.71 2.58
C LEU A 99 25.44 27.86 2.00
N ALA A 100 26.43 27.21 2.58
CA ALA A 100 27.80 27.19 2.06
C ALA A 100 27.89 26.51 0.68
N LEU A 101 27.21 25.39 0.47
CA LEU A 101 27.13 24.71 -0.83
C LEU A 101 26.49 25.60 -1.90
N LYS A 102 25.38 26.27 -1.55
CA LYS A 102 24.71 27.22 -2.45
C LYS A 102 25.59 28.40 -2.81
N ALA A 103 26.31 28.96 -1.83
CA ALA A 103 27.24 30.06 -2.06
C ALA A 103 28.46 29.65 -2.92
N ALA A 104 28.97 28.44 -2.73
CA ALA A 104 30.10 27.93 -3.49
C ALA A 104 29.74 27.57 -4.95
N GLY A 105 28.48 27.21 -5.21
CA GLY A 105 28.01 26.85 -6.54
C GLY A 105 28.85 25.74 -7.18
N LYS A 106 29.06 25.83 -8.49
CA LYS A 106 29.85 24.85 -9.28
C LYS A 106 31.35 24.81 -8.92
N THR A 107 31.82 25.74 -8.08
CA THR A 107 33.22 25.83 -7.63
C THR A 107 33.43 25.24 -6.24
N VAL A 108 32.51 24.39 -5.77
CA VAL A 108 32.61 23.70 -4.48
C VAL A 108 33.95 22.99 -4.35
N GLY A 109 34.70 23.34 -3.29
CA GLY A 109 36.01 22.74 -3.00
C GLY A 109 35.89 21.38 -2.32
N THR A 110 36.99 20.62 -2.34
CA THR A 110 37.07 19.27 -1.75
C THR A 110 36.69 19.23 -0.27
N ASP A 111 37.11 20.22 0.53
CA ASP A 111 36.86 20.18 1.97
C ASP A 111 35.38 20.39 2.31
N LEU A 112 34.71 21.32 1.62
CA LEU A 112 33.26 21.52 1.78
C LEU A 112 32.48 20.30 1.27
N LEU A 113 32.94 19.69 0.19
CA LEU A 113 32.34 18.45 -0.33
C LEU A 113 32.47 17.30 0.68
N ARG A 114 33.64 17.13 1.31
CA ARG A 114 33.87 16.14 2.36
C ARG A 114 32.96 16.38 3.56
N GLN A 115 32.93 17.61 4.08
CA GLN A 115 32.06 17.99 5.21
C GLN A 115 30.58 17.73 4.91
N ALA A 116 30.13 18.01 3.68
CA ALA A 116 28.75 17.73 3.27
C ALA A 116 28.46 16.21 3.27
N LYS A 117 29.33 15.39 2.69
CA LYS A 117 29.15 13.93 2.68
C LYS A 117 29.17 13.33 4.10
N GLU A 118 30.10 13.74 4.95
CA GLU A 118 30.18 13.33 6.36
C GLU A 118 28.98 13.81 7.21
N ALA A 119 28.30 14.88 6.77
CA ALA A 119 27.03 15.33 7.34
C ALA A 119 25.79 14.65 6.70
N GLY A 120 25.99 13.65 5.84
CA GLY A 120 24.95 12.83 5.23
C GLY A 120 24.26 13.42 4.01
N PHE A 121 24.79 14.49 3.40
CA PHE A 121 24.22 15.02 2.16
C PHE A 121 24.35 14.00 1.02
N ALA A 122 23.23 13.71 0.36
CA ALA A 122 23.21 12.92 -0.87
C ALA A 122 23.86 13.72 -2.02
N ASP A 123 24.47 13.02 -2.98
CA ASP A 123 25.05 13.61 -4.19
C ASP A 123 24.02 14.47 -4.94
N ARG A 124 22.75 14.04 -4.97
CA ARG A 124 21.64 14.83 -5.53
C ARG A 124 21.37 16.14 -4.78
N GLN A 125 21.52 16.17 -3.46
CA GLN A 125 21.34 17.39 -2.67
C GLN A 125 22.47 18.38 -2.95
N ILE A 126 23.72 17.88 -3.02
CA ILE A 126 24.88 18.71 -3.36
C ILE A 126 24.76 19.23 -4.79
N ALA A 127 24.39 18.37 -5.74
CA ALA A 127 24.17 18.75 -7.13
C ALA A 127 23.13 19.87 -7.27
N HIS A 128 22.01 19.72 -6.57
CA HIS A 128 20.96 20.73 -6.52
C HIS A 128 21.43 22.05 -5.90
N ALA A 129 22.10 22.01 -4.76
CA ALA A 129 22.62 23.20 -4.09
C ALA A 129 23.66 23.95 -4.95
N THR A 130 24.50 23.23 -5.68
CA THR A 130 25.62 23.78 -6.45
C THR A 130 25.28 24.09 -7.91
N GLY A 131 24.14 23.61 -8.40
CA GLY A 131 23.77 23.65 -9.82
C GLY A 131 24.62 22.72 -10.71
N MET A 132 25.27 21.72 -10.11
CA MET A 132 26.03 20.69 -10.83
C MET A 132 25.12 19.53 -11.27
N ALA A 133 25.58 18.73 -12.23
CA ALA A 133 24.94 17.45 -12.52
C ALA A 133 25.28 16.42 -11.41
N PRO A 134 24.36 15.54 -10.99
CA PRO A 134 24.63 14.51 -9.98
C PRO A 134 25.86 13.63 -10.29
N ALA A 135 26.02 13.22 -11.56
CA ALA A 135 27.18 12.45 -12.00
C ALA A 135 28.51 13.23 -11.87
N ALA A 136 28.49 14.56 -11.99
CA ALA A 136 29.66 15.40 -11.80
C ALA A 136 30.07 15.47 -10.33
N VAL A 137 29.11 15.56 -9.42
CA VAL A 137 29.36 15.49 -7.95
C VAL A 137 29.98 14.14 -7.59
N TYR A 138 29.39 13.04 -8.07
CA TYR A 138 29.92 11.69 -7.88
C TYR A 138 31.38 11.57 -8.37
N SER A 139 31.65 12.06 -9.59
CA SER A 139 32.99 11.99 -10.18
C SER A 139 34.00 12.82 -9.39
N GLN A 140 33.62 14.05 -9.01
CA GLN A 140 34.49 14.96 -8.25
C GLN A 140 34.81 14.40 -6.86
N ARG A 141 33.81 13.88 -6.12
CA ARG A 141 34.06 13.34 -4.78
C ARG A 141 34.96 12.11 -4.83
N ASN A 142 34.77 11.23 -5.81
CA ASN A 142 35.59 10.03 -5.96
C ASN A 142 37.03 10.37 -6.36
N ALA A 143 37.22 11.33 -7.29
CA ALA A 143 38.55 11.84 -7.65
C ALA A 143 39.27 12.47 -6.45
N ALA A 144 38.52 13.06 -5.51
CA ALA A 144 39.03 13.63 -4.28
C ALA A 144 39.20 12.63 -3.12
N GLY A 145 38.96 11.33 -3.36
CA GLY A 145 39.08 10.28 -2.35
C GLY A 145 37.94 10.22 -1.33
N ILE A 146 36.85 10.95 -1.54
CA ILE A 146 35.65 10.95 -0.69
C ILE A 146 34.75 9.78 -1.14
N LYS A 147 35.14 8.58 -0.73
CA LYS A 147 34.47 7.33 -1.07
C LYS A 147 33.44 6.97 -0.01
N THR A 148 32.38 6.31 -0.46
CA THR A 148 31.44 5.62 0.43
C THR A 148 32.14 4.36 0.94
N VAL A 149 32.19 4.20 2.25
CA VAL A 149 32.68 2.99 2.92
C VAL A 149 31.54 2.35 3.68
N PHE A 150 31.63 1.05 3.98
CA PHE A 150 30.62 0.37 4.78
C PHE A 150 31.24 -0.19 6.05
N ARG A 151 30.56 0.02 7.17
CA ARG A 151 30.95 -0.44 8.50
C ARG A 151 29.97 -1.48 9.02
N LEU A 152 30.43 -2.32 9.93
CA LEU A 152 29.67 -3.38 10.56
C LEU A 152 28.95 -2.89 11.81
N VAL A 153 27.79 -3.49 12.07
CA VAL A 153 27.15 -3.48 13.38
C VAL A 153 27.66 -4.71 14.14
N ASP A 154 28.36 -4.46 15.24
CA ASP A 154 29.06 -5.50 16.02
C ASP A 154 28.67 -5.56 17.50
N THR A 155 27.79 -4.66 17.94
CA THR A 155 27.35 -4.46 19.34
C THR A 155 28.43 -4.02 20.34
N CYS A 156 29.71 -4.00 19.96
CA CYS A 156 30.86 -3.85 20.86
C CYS A 156 31.86 -2.77 20.42
N ALA A 157 31.51 -1.94 19.42
CA ALA A 157 32.34 -0.84 18.94
C ALA A 157 33.75 -1.30 18.53
N ALA A 158 33.81 -2.40 17.77
CA ALA A 158 35.00 -3.08 17.29
C ALA A 158 35.95 -3.62 18.38
N GLU A 159 35.48 -3.79 19.62
CA GLU A 159 36.25 -4.49 20.66
C GLU A 159 36.53 -5.96 20.27
N PHE A 160 35.57 -6.59 19.57
CA PHE A 160 35.66 -7.96 19.08
C PHE A 160 35.37 -8.03 17.57
N GLU A 161 35.98 -9.01 16.90
CA GLU A 161 35.66 -9.26 15.49
C GLU A 161 34.22 -9.79 15.36
N SER A 162 33.39 -9.08 14.58
CA SER A 162 32.03 -9.52 14.24
C SER A 162 31.99 -10.24 12.90
N PHE A 163 31.36 -11.42 12.88
CA PHE A 163 31.06 -12.18 11.67
C PHE A 163 29.63 -11.90 11.15
N THR A 164 28.84 -11.13 11.90
CA THR A 164 27.47 -10.78 11.52
C THR A 164 27.51 -9.87 10.30
N PRO A 165 26.83 -10.21 9.20
CA PRO A 165 27.00 -9.51 7.93
C PRO A 165 26.08 -8.29 7.83
N TYR A 166 26.04 -7.46 8.87
CA TYR A 166 25.15 -6.30 9.01
C TYR A 166 25.94 -5.01 8.82
N PHE A 167 25.72 -4.35 7.67
CA PHE A 167 26.44 -3.17 7.22
C PHE A 167 25.59 -1.90 7.20
N TYR A 168 26.26 -0.76 7.34
CA TYR A 168 25.75 0.58 7.01
C TYR A 168 26.84 1.42 6.34
N SER A 169 26.44 2.33 5.46
CA SER A 169 27.35 3.26 4.77
C SER A 169 27.78 4.41 5.67
N SER A 170 29.02 4.84 5.50
CA SER A 170 29.54 6.10 6.05
C SER A 170 30.67 6.64 5.16
N TYR A 171 31.29 7.73 5.59
CA TYR A 171 32.42 8.36 4.92
C TYR A 171 33.65 8.35 5.85
N GLY A 172 34.77 7.86 5.34
CA GLY A 172 36.00 7.66 6.10
C GLY A 172 36.99 6.77 5.34
N ASP A 173 38.03 6.32 6.03
CA ASP A 173 39.17 5.68 5.37
C ASP A 173 39.04 4.15 5.20
N GLU A 174 38.21 3.49 6.00
CA GLU A 174 38.18 2.02 6.08
C GLU A 174 36.77 1.45 5.86
N SER A 175 36.71 0.46 4.96
CA SER A 175 35.53 -0.36 4.68
C SER A 175 35.71 -1.76 5.25
N GLU A 176 34.70 -2.27 5.93
CA GLU A 176 34.68 -3.60 6.59
C GLU A 176 33.97 -4.66 5.74
N VAL A 177 33.66 -4.34 4.47
CA VAL A 177 33.06 -5.29 3.52
C VAL A 177 34.04 -6.42 3.22
N ARG A 178 33.65 -7.65 3.55
CA ARG A 178 34.47 -8.85 3.35
C ARG A 178 34.34 -9.37 1.92
N PRO A 179 35.43 -9.47 1.12
CA PRO A 179 35.34 -10.00 -0.24
C PRO A 179 34.77 -11.42 -0.28
N SER A 180 34.01 -11.74 -1.33
CA SER A 180 33.51 -13.09 -1.61
C SER A 180 33.52 -13.35 -3.10
N ALA A 181 33.88 -14.58 -3.48
CA ALA A 181 33.91 -15.05 -4.87
C ALA A 181 32.58 -15.65 -5.34
N LYS A 182 31.59 -15.80 -4.45
CA LYS A 182 30.27 -16.33 -4.83
C LYS A 182 29.51 -15.32 -5.69
N LYS A 183 28.64 -15.83 -6.56
CA LYS A 183 27.70 -14.99 -7.32
C LYS A 183 26.68 -14.40 -6.35
N LYS A 184 26.57 -13.07 -6.36
CA LYS A 184 25.69 -12.33 -5.45
C LYS A 184 24.46 -11.78 -6.15
N VAL A 185 23.29 -11.98 -5.55
CA VAL A 185 22.04 -11.38 -6.02
C VAL A 185 21.54 -10.40 -4.98
N MET A 186 21.32 -9.16 -5.41
CA MET A 186 20.77 -8.10 -4.58
C MET A 186 19.25 -8.19 -4.53
N ILE A 187 18.66 -7.96 -3.36
CA ILE A 187 17.22 -7.94 -3.12
C ILE A 187 16.90 -6.59 -2.49
N LEU A 188 16.08 -5.78 -3.18
CA LEU A 188 15.68 -4.48 -2.69
C LEU A 188 14.36 -4.60 -1.91
N GLY A 189 14.39 -4.17 -0.64
CA GLY A 189 13.21 -4.05 0.21
C GLY A 189 12.30 -2.88 -0.20
N GLY A 190 11.31 -2.59 0.65
CA GLY A 190 10.34 -1.51 0.42
C GLY A 190 10.57 -0.23 1.23
N GLY A 191 11.49 -0.25 2.19
CA GLY A 191 11.65 0.81 3.17
C GLY A 191 10.47 0.82 4.15
N PRO A 192 10.13 1.95 4.77
CA PRO A 192 9.14 2.03 5.84
C PRO A 192 7.77 1.51 5.40
N ASN A 193 7.10 0.76 6.27
CA ASN A 193 5.71 0.35 6.04
C ASN A 193 4.80 1.57 5.93
N ARG A 194 3.78 1.47 5.06
CA ARG A 194 2.71 2.45 4.92
C ARG A 194 1.47 1.81 4.30
N ILE A 195 0.32 2.47 4.38
CA ILE A 195 -0.90 1.98 3.74
C ILE A 195 -0.64 1.76 2.24
N GLY A 196 -0.94 0.54 1.75
CA GLY A 196 -0.66 0.11 0.38
C GLY A 196 0.69 -0.55 0.14
N GLN A 197 1.66 -0.39 1.05
CA GLN A 197 3.00 -1.00 1.01
C GLN A 197 3.40 -1.47 2.42
N GLY A 198 2.96 -2.68 2.78
CA GLY A 198 3.18 -3.27 4.09
C GLY A 198 4.08 -4.50 4.07
N ILE A 199 3.89 -5.34 5.09
CA ILE A 199 4.69 -6.54 5.37
C ILE A 199 4.60 -7.61 4.28
N GLU A 200 3.61 -7.52 3.40
CA GLU A 200 3.40 -8.48 2.33
C GLU A 200 4.57 -8.49 1.33
N PHE A 201 5.16 -7.32 1.11
CA PHE A 201 6.35 -7.13 0.28
C PHE A 201 7.63 -7.61 1.00
N ASP A 202 7.71 -7.40 2.31
CA ASP A 202 8.80 -7.93 3.14
C ASP A 202 8.84 -9.47 3.08
N TYR A 203 7.69 -10.12 3.22
CA TYR A 203 7.55 -11.57 3.06
C TYR A 203 8.12 -12.05 1.71
N CYS A 204 7.83 -11.33 0.62
CA CYS A 204 8.35 -11.69 -0.71
C CYS A 204 9.88 -11.57 -0.77
N CYS A 205 10.46 -10.49 -0.21
CA CYS A 205 11.91 -10.30 -0.16
C CYS A 205 12.62 -11.38 0.68
N VAL A 206 12.05 -11.74 1.84
CA VAL A 206 12.56 -12.80 2.71
C VAL A 206 12.57 -14.14 1.97
N HIS A 207 11.45 -14.50 1.34
CA HIS A 207 11.35 -15.76 0.58
C HIS A 207 12.29 -15.80 -0.64
N ALA A 208 12.55 -14.67 -1.29
CA ALA A 208 13.56 -14.59 -2.35
C ALA A 208 14.96 -14.91 -1.82
N SER A 209 15.32 -14.34 -0.66
CA SER A 209 16.62 -14.60 -0.04
C SER A 209 16.78 -16.08 0.31
N TYR A 210 15.79 -16.70 0.94
CA TYR A 210 15.82 -18.12 1.26
C TYR A 210 15.94 -19.01 0.02
N ALA A 211 15.17 -18.73 -1.04
CA ALA A 211 15.22 -19.49 -2.28
C ALA A 211 16.57 -19.37 -3.00
N LEU A 212 17.13 -18.16 -3.07
CA LEU A 212 18.43 -17.90 -3.72
C LEU A 212 19.59 -18.52 -2.94
N ARG A 213 19.56 -18.47 -1.60
CA ARG A 213 20.54 -19.16 -0.74
C ARG A 213 20.51 -20.67 -0.95
N ALA A 214 19.31 -21.25 -1.00
CA ALA A 214 19.14 -22.67 -1.30
C ALA A 214 19.66 -23.04 -2.70
N ALA A 215 19.57 -22.12 -3.67
CA ALA A 215 20.13 -22.26 -5.01
C ALA A 215 21.65 -21.97 -5.09
N GLY A 216 22.32 -21.67 -3.98
CA GLY A 216 23.77 -21.48 -3.89
C GLY A 216 24.28 -20.06 -4.21
N TYR A 217 23.38 -19.08 -4.35
CA TYR A 217 23.75 -17.68 -4.44
C TYR A 217 24.05 -17.10 -3.06
N GLU A 218 24.88 -16.06 -3.02
CA GLU A 218 25.01 -15.20 -1.86
C GLU A 218 24.03 -14.03 -2.00
N THR A 219 23.25 -13.75 -0.97
CA THR A 219 22.14 -12.81 -1.02
C THR A 219 22.50 -11.50 -0.34
N VAL A 220 22.22 -10.39 -1.03
CA VAL A 220 22.49 -9.03 -0.55
C VAL A 220 21.17 -8.31 -0.35
N MET A 221 20.69 -8.26 0.90
CA MET A 221 19.47 -7.53 1.24
C MET A 221 19.77 -6.05 1.46
N VAL A 222 18.97 -5.16 0.86
CA VAL A 222 19.04 -3.72 1.08
C VAL A 222 17.67 -3.23 1.53
N ASN A 223 17.55 -2.72 2.75
CA ASN A 223 16.29 -2.19 3.29
C ASN A 223 16.56 -1.23 4.47
N SER A 224 15.57 -0.41 4.82
CA SER A 224 15.68 0.61 5.89
C SER A 224 14.58 0.54 6.95
N ASN A 225 13.73 -0.50 6.89
CA ASN A 225 12.65 -0.69 7.84
C ASN A 225 13.13 -1.52 9.05
N PRO A 226 13.12 -0.99 10.28
CA PRO A 226 13.59 -1.74 11.45
C PRO A 226 12.61 -2.81 11.93
N GLU A 227 11.35 -2.77 11.49
CA GLU A 227 10.28 -3.66 11.97
C GLU A 227 10.27 -5.03 11.25
N THR A 228 11.12 -5.20 10.23
CA THR A 228 10.97 -6.28 9.24
C THR A 228 11.91 -7.46 9.42
N VAL A 229 11.50 -8.62 8.93
CA VAL A 229 12.32 -9.84 8.94
C VAL A 229 13.41 -9.76 7.87
N SER A 230 13.19 -9.02 6.77
CA SER A 230 14.27 -8.81 5.78
C SER A 230 15.50 -8.11 6.37
N THR A 231 15.31 -7.25 7.37
CA THR A 231 16.38 -6.55 8.09
C THR A 231 16.93 -7.32 9.28
N ASP A 232 16.54 -8.58 9.44
CA ASP A 232 17.24 -9.51 10.31
C ASP A 232 18.49 -10.04 9.59
N TYR A 233 19.64 -10.02 10.26
CA TYR A 233 20.92 -10.49 9.70
C TYR A 233 20.94 -12.00 9.45
N ASP A 234 20.03 -12.78 10.04
CA ASP A 234 19.90 -14.22 9.74
C ASP A 234 19.20 -14.51 8.40
N THR A 235 18.48 -13.51 7.86
CA THR A 235 17.69 -13.67 6.63
C THR A 235 18.59 -13.79 5.40
N SER A 236 19.55 -12.88 5.24
CA SER A 236 20.44 -12.81 4.09
C SER A 236 21.90 -13.05 4.47
N ASP A 237 22.74 -13.39 3.48
CA ASP A 237 24.17 -13.56 3.72
C ASP A 237 24.88 -12.20 3.94
N ARG A 238 24.26 -11.12 3.45
CA ARG A 238 24.71 -9.73 3.59
C ARG A 238 23.50 -8.82 3.74
N LEU A 239 23.49 -7.99 4.77
CA LEU A 239 22.44 -7.03 5.05
C LEU A 239 23.02 -5.62 5.03
N TYR A 240 22.46 -4.77 4.18
CA TYR A 240 22.74 -3.34 4.14
C TYR A 240 21.53 -2.57 4.65
N PHE A 241 21.66 -1.98 5.83
CA PHE A 241 20.60 -1.17 6.44
C PHE A 241 20.69 0.27 5.94
N GLU A 242 20.24 0.47 4.70
CA GLU A 242 20.50 1.67 3.92
C GLU A 242 19.23 2.24 3.29
N PRO A 243 19.20 3.55 3.00
CA PRO A 243 18.11 4.16 2.26
C PRO A 243 17.95 3.52 0.88
N LEU A 244 16.71 3.36 0.42
CA LEU A 244 16.40 2.85 -0.91
C LEU A 244 16.42 3.98 -1.94
N THR A 245 17.59 4.58 -2.14
CA THR A 245 17.79 5.58 -3.18
C THR A 245 18.74 5.08 -4.24
N LEU A 246 18.66 5.64 -5.45
CA LEU A 246 19.55 5.30 -6.55
C LEU A 246 21.03 5.39 -6.16
N GLU A 247 21.41 6.44 -5.43
CA GLU A 247 22.79 6.65 -4.98
C GLU A 247 23.25 5.53 -4.03
N ASP A 248 22.49 5.31 -2.96
CA ASP A 248 22.85 4.36 -1.90
C ASP A 248 22.89 2.91 -2.48
N ILE A 249 21.92 2.55 -3.33
CA ILE A 249 21.86 1.23 -3.99
C ILE A 249 23.05 1.01 -4.94
N LEU A 250 23.42 2.01 -5.75
CA LEU A 250 24.52 1.88 -6.70
C LEU A 250 25.88 1.71 -5.99
N GLU A 251 26.08 2.36 -4.84
CA GLU A 251 27.30 2.17 -4.05
C GLU A 251 27.41 0.74 -3.53
N ILE A 252 26.30 0.16 -3.05
CA ILE A 252 26.26 -1.24 -2.61
C ILE A 252 26.48 -2.19 -3.79
N TYR A 253 25.77 -1.99 -4.90
CA TYR A 253 25.83 -2.87 -6.06
C TYR A 253 27.24 -2.96 -6.64
N ARG A 254 27.94 -1.82 -6.73
CA ARG A 254 29.34 -1.75 -7.19
C ARG A 254 30.31 -2.36 -6.20
N THR A 255 30.11 -2.12 -4.90
CA THR A 255 30.97 -2.66 -3.84
C THR A 255 30.87 -4.18 -3.76
N GLU A 256 29.66 -4.72 -3.85
CA GLU A 256 29.42 -6.15 -3.79
C GLU A 256 29.67 -6.89 -5.11
N GLN A 257 29.71 -6.16 -6.23
CA GLN A 257 29.83 -6.73 -7.58
C GLN A 257 28.72 -7.75 -7.86
N CYS A 258 27.48 -7.38 -7.53
CA CYS A 258 26.32 -8.24 -7.72
C CYS A 258 26.15 -8.62 -9.20
N VAL A 259 25.73 -9.87 -9.45
CA VAL A 259 25.41 -10.36 -10.80
C VAL A 259 24.02 -9.96 -11.25
N GLY A 260 23.18 -9.50 -10.32
CA GLY A 260 21.88 -8.93 -10.63
C GLY A 260 21.13 -8.44 -9.39
N ALA A 261 20.02 -7.73 -9.60
CA ALA A 261 19.17 -7.16 -8.57
C ALA A 261 17.68 -7.45 -8.82
N ILE A 262 16.97 -7.89 -7.78
CA ILE A 262 15.51 -8.06 -7.76
C ILE A 262 14.89 -6.75 -7.28
N VAL A 263 14.01 -6.18 -8.11
CA VAL A 263 13.33 -4.89 -7.86
C VAL A 263 11.81 -5.02 -7.74
N GLN A 264 11.27 -6.20 -8.03
CA GLN A 264 9.84 -6.45 -8.20
C GLN A 264 9.14 -6.88 -6.89
N PHE A 265 9.89 -7.10 -5.80
CA PHE A 265 9.36 -7.69 -4.58
C PHE A 265 9.14 -6.68 -3.44
N GLY A 266 9.91 -5.60 -3.39
CA GLY A 266 9.80 -4.57 -2.34
C GLY A 266 8.67 -3.54 -2.53
N GLY A 267 7.74 -3.79 -3.44
CA GLY A 267 6.64 -2.86 -3.75
C GLY A 267 7.09 -1.69 -4.62
N GLN A 268 6.46 -0.51 -4.45
CA GLN A 268 6.62 0.61 -5.38
C GLN A 268 8.00 1.28 -5.31
N THR A 269 8.62 1.34 -4.13
CA THR A 269 9.91 2.00 -3.92
C THR A 269 11.00 1.48 -4.88
N PRO A 270 11.35 0.18 -4.90
CA PRO A 270 12.35 -0.33 -5.85
C PRO A 270 11.85 -0.35 -7.30
N LEU A 271 10.54 -0.49 -7.53
CA LEU A 271 9.96 -0.47 -8.88
C LEU A 271 10.18 0.88 -9.58
N ASN A 272 10.00 1.98 -8.84
CA ASN A 272 10.24 3.34 -9.35
C ASN A 272 11.72 3.58 -9.72
N LEU A 273 12.65 2.80 -9.17
CA LEU A 273 14.08 2.92 -9.43
C LEU A 273 14.57 2.00 -10.55
N ALA A 274 13.73 1.06 -11.02
CA ALA A 274 14.15 -0.02 -11.91
C ALA A 274 14.80 0.48 -13.21
N ALA A 275 14.20 1.48 -13.87
CA ALA A 275 14.73 2.05 -15.12
C ALA A 275 16.03 2.83 -14.89
N ASP A 276 16.12 3.62 -13.81
CA ASP A 276 17.31 4.39 -13.48
C ASP A 276 18.48 3.47 -13.08
N LEU A 277 18.20 2.36 -12.39
CA LEU A 277 19.18 1.33 -12.04
C LEU A 277 19.73 0.65 -13.29
N GLU A 278 18.85 0.22 -14.21
CA GLU A 278 19.26 -0.39 -15.49
C GLU A 278 20.11 0.58 -16.33
N ALA A 279 19.69 1.84 -16.43
CA ALA A 279 20.46 2.89 -17.12
C ALA A 279 21.84 3.15 -16.49
N ALA A 280 21.98 2.90 -15.18
CA ALA A 280 23.24 3.00 -14.45
C ALA A 280 24.09 1.70 -14.49
N GLY A 281 23.67 0.69 -15.24
CA GLY A 281 24.41 -0.55 -15.47
C GLY A 281 24.08 -1.70 -14.51
N VAL A 282 23.02 -1.59 -13.71
CA VAL A 282 22.53 -2.69 -12.87
C VAL A 282 21.82 -3.72 -13.73
N THR A 283 22.14 -5.00 -13.54
CA THR A 283 21.40 -6.10 -14.19
C THR A 283 20.13 -6.39 -13.39
N VAL A 284 19.00 -5.84 -13.81
CA VAL A 284 17.70 -6.16 -13.20
C VAL A 284 17.29 -7.58 -13.62
N VAL A 285 17.12 -8.48 -12.64
CA VAL A 285 16.71 -9.87 -12.89
C VAL A 285 15.19 -10.01 -12.80
N GLY A 286 14.61 -10.97 -13.53
CA GLY A 286 13.16 -11.15 -13.63
C GLY A 286 12.54 -10.27 -14.71
N THR A 287 11.30 -9.84 -14.53
CA THR A 287 10.59 -9.00 -15.51
C THR A 287 11.34 -7.69 -15.72
N SER A 288 11.70 -7.42 -16.98
CA SER A 288 12.54 -6.27 -17.33
C SER A 288 11.86 -4.92 -17.01
N PRO A 289 12.63 -3.84 -16.73
CA PRO A 289 12.07 -2.50 -16.57
C PRO A 289 11.23 -2.06 -17.78
N ALA A 290 11.64 -2.43 -19.00
CA ALA A 290 10.86 -2.17 -20.22
C ALA A 290 9.50 -2.90 -20.22
N SER A 291 9.46 -4.16 -19.78
CA SER A 291 8.20 -4.92 -19.63
C SER A 291 7.30 -4.35 -18.54
N ILE A 292 7.88 -3.87 -17.43
CA ILE A 292 7.13 -3.19 -16.37
C ILE A 292 6.53 -1.89 -16.91
N ALA A 293 7.35 -1.06 -17.57
CA ALA A 293 6.90 0.17 -18.19
C ALA A 293 5.83 -0.06 -19.27
N LEU A 294 5.90 -1.17 -20.01
CA LEU A 294 4.89 -1.53 -21.01
C LEU A 294 3.50 -1.80 -20.40
N ALA A 295 3.45 -2.38 -19.19
CA ALA A 295 2.20 -2.57 -18.46
C ALA A 295 1.65 -1.27 -17.87
N GLU A 296 2.53 -0.31 -17.53
CA GLU A 296 2.15 1.00 -17.01
C GLU A 296 1.83 2.02 -18.12
N ASP A 297 2.38 1.84 -19.32
CA ASP A 297 2.11 2.67 -20.51
C ASP A 297 0.75 2.32 -21.09
N ARG A 298 -0.15 3.30 -21.06
CA ARG A 298 -1.56 3.09 -21.38
C ARG A 298 -1.83 2.84 -22.85
N GLN A 299 -1.15 3.56 -23.74
CA GLN A 299 -1.43 3.43 -25.16
C GLN A 299 -0.93 2.08 -25.64
N GLN A 300 0.30 1.74 -25.27
CA GLN A 300 0.89 0.46 -25.61
C GLN A 300 0.13 -0.70 -24.96
N PHE A 301 -0.29 -0.54 -23.71
CA PHE A 301 -1.08 -1.55 -23.03
C PHE A 301 -2.47 -1.72 -23.65
N LYS A 302 -3.16 -0.64 -24.00
CA LYS A 302 -4.44 -0.71 -24.73
C LYS A 302 -4.30 -1.44 -26.07
N ASP A 303 -3.23 -1.16 -26.80
CA ASP A 303 -2.96 -1.84 -28.08
C ASP A 303 -2.72 -3.34 -27.87
N ILE A 304 -2.05 -3.73 -26.79
CA ILE A 304 -1.90 -5.14 -26.37
C ILE A 304 -3.25 -5.79 -26.08
N LEU A 305 -4.15 -5.11 -25.37
CA LEU A 305 -5.47 -5.66 -25.06
C LEU A 305 -6.29 -5.87 -26.33
N ILE A 306 -6.24 -4.92 -27.27
CA ILE A 306 -6.90 -5.06 -28.58
C ILE A 306 -6.31 -6.24 -29.36
N GLU A 307 -4.98 -6.35 -29.42
CA GLU A 307 -4.26 -7.46 -30.05
C GLU A 307 -4.72 -8.83 -29.51
N LEU A 308 -4.87 -8.93 -28.18
CA LEU A 308 -5.23 -10.17 -27.49
C LEU A 308 -6.75 -10.42 -27.41
N GLY A 309 -7.58 -9.50 -27.92
CA GLY A 309 -9.03 -9.57 -27.82
C GLY A 309 -9.56 -9.47 -26.39
N ILE A 310 -8.85 -8.77 -25.50
CA ILE A 310 -9.21 -8.58 -24.09
C ILE A 310 -10.03 -7.30 -23.96
N ARG A 311 -11.15 -7.38 -23.23
CA ARG A 311 -12.03 -6.23 -23.00
C ARG A 311 -11.52 -5.39 -21.84
N GLN A 312 -11.64 -4.07 -21.98
CA GLN A 312 -11.37 -3.08 -20.94
C GLN A 312 -12.60 -2.16 -20.82
N PRO A 313 -12.88 -1.56 -19.65
CA PRO A 313 -13.87 -0.49 -19.56
C PRO A 313 -13.57 0.66 -20.54
N VAL A 314 -14.61 1.31 -21.04
CA VAL A 314 -14.45 2.51 -21.88
C VAL A 314 -13.69 3.56 -21.07
N ASN A 315 -12.58 4.04 -21.60
CA ASN A 315 -11.69 4.94 -20.88
C ASN A 315 -11.15 6.07 -21.74
N LYS A 316 -10.77 7.17 -21.09
CA LYS A 316 -10.11 8.33 -21.66
C LYS A 316 -9.08 8.90 -20.69
N THR A 317 -8.18 9.72 -21.22
CA THR A 317 -7.16 10.42 -20.46
C THR A 317 -7.36 11.92 -20.60
N ALA A 318 -7.17 12.66 -19.50
CA ALA A 318 -7.24 14.10 -19.46
C ALA A 318 -5.97 14.69 -18.84
N LEU A 319 -5.46 15.77 -19.42
CA LEU A 319 -4.33 16.56 -18.92
C LEU A 319 -4.76 17.87 -18.22
N SER A 320 -6.05 18.20 -18.32
CA SER A 320 -6.67 19.35 -17.67
C SER A 320 -8.05 18.99 -17.10
N ALA A 321 -8.58 19.84 -16.22
CA ALA A 321 -9.91 19.65 -15.66
C ALA A 321 -10.99 19.72 -16.76
N GLU A 322 -10.82 20.60 -17.73
CA GLU A 322 -11.70 20.82 -18.87
C GLU A 322 -11.75 19.58 -19.78
N GLU A 323 -10.58 18.98 -20.09
CA GLU A 323 -10.52 17.71 -20.80
C GLU A 323 -11.18 16.58 -20.01
N ALA A 324 -11.04 16.56 -18.68
CA ALA A 324 -11.67 15.56 -17.83
C ALA A 324 -13.20 15.68 -17.86
N TYR A 325 -13.75 16.90 -17.89
CA TYR A 325 -15.19 17.11 -18.02
C TYR A 325 -15.73 16.57 -19.35
N GLN A 326 -15.07 16.89 -20.46
CA GLN A 326 -15.46 16.41 -21.79
C GLN A 326 -15.36 14.88 -21.87
N ALA A 327 -14.26 14.32 -21.36
CA ALA A 327 -14.06 12.88 -21.32
C ALA A 327 -15.16 12.16 -20.52
N ALA A 328 -15.58 12.72 -19.38
CA ALA A 328 -16.65 12.14 -18.56
C ALA A 328 -18.01 12.15 -19.26
N GLU A 329 -18.35 13.21 -20.00
CA GLU A 329 -19.57 13.28 -20.79
C GLU A 329 -19.60 12.23 -21.91
N GLU A 330 -18.46 12.05 -22.59
CA GLU A 330 -18.33 11.06 -23.66
C GLU A 330 -18.39 9.60 -23.16
N ILE A 331 -17.78 9.31 -22.01
CA ILE A 331 -17.85 7.97 -21.39
C ILE A 331 -19.24 7.70 -20.79
N GLY A 332 -19.85 8.74 -20.20
CA GLY A 332 -21.11 8.68 -19.48
C GLY A 332 -20.95 8.20 -18.02
N PHE A 333 -21.62 8.89 -17.10
CA PHE A 333 -21.58 8.59 -15.66
C PHE A 333 -22.25 7.23 -15.30
N PRO A 334 -21.86 6.62 -14.16
CA PRO A 334 -20.73 7.00 -13.31
C PRO A 334 -19.37 6.70 -13.95
N VAL A 335 -18.36 7.48 -13.57
CA VAL A 335 -16.98 7.31 -14.01
C VAL A 335 -16.03 7.23 -12.81
N LEU A 336 -14.97 6.45 -12.96
CA LEU A 336 -13.88 6.33 -12.00
C LEU A 336 -12.73 7.23 -12.46
N LEU A 337 -12.39 8.21 -11.64
CA LEU A 337 -11.27 9.13 -11.84
C LEU A 337 -10.02 8.51 -11.21
N ARG A 338 -8.91 8.34 -11.97
CA ARG A 338 -7.66 7.78 -11.44
C ARG A 338 -6.41 8.60 -11.80
N PRO A 339 -5.68 9.17 -10.84
CA PRO A 339 -4.38 9.76 -11.10
C PRO A 339 -3.39 8.69 -11.60
N SER A 340 -2.42 9.10 -12.43
CA SER A 340 -1.36 8.20 -12.89
C SER A 340 -0.24 8.06 -11.87
N PHE A 341 0.46 6.92 -11.85
CA PHE A 341 1.65 6.66 -11.00
C PHE A 341 1.40 6.81 -9.49
N VAL A 342 0.21 6.41 -9.02
CA VAL A 342 -0.15 6.43 -7.60
C VAL A 342 -0.29 5.02 -7.04
N LEU A 343 0.06 4.86 -5.76
CA LEU A 343 -0.12 3.62 -5.01
C LEU A 343 -1.40 3.68 -4.17
N GLY A 344 -2.06 2.54 -3.97
CA GLY A 344 -3.17 2.41 -3.03
C GLY A 344 -4.43 3.20 -3.42
N GLY A 345 -4.56 3.56 -4.70
CA GLY A 345 -5.68 4.33 -5.21
C GLY A 345 -5.77 5.77 -4.70
N ARG A 346 -4.65 6.35 -4.25
CA ARG A 346 -4.63 7.73 -3.77
C ARG A 346 -5.16 8.72 -4.81
N GLY A 347 -6.13 9.54 -4.41
CA GLY A 347 -6.78 10.51 -5.29
C GLY A 347 -7.73 9.89 -6.32
N MET A 348 -8.15 8.63 -6.13
CA MET A 348 -9.18 8.00 -6.95
C MET A 348 -10.58 8.31 -6.44
N PHE A 349 -11.49 8.64 -7.36
CA PHE A 349 -12.87 9.02 -7.05
C PHE A 349 -13.86 8.32 -7.97
N ILE A 350 -14.96 7.79 -7.43
CA ILE A 350 -16.12 7.42 -8.24
C ILE A 350 -17.06 8.61 -8.24
N VAL A 351 -17.36 9.14 -9.42
CA VAL A 351 -18.25 10.29 -9.57
C VAL A 351 -19.48 9.91 -10.37
N TYR A 352 -20.65 10.36 -9.90
CA TYR A 352 -21.96 10.02 -10.46
C TYR A 352 -22.57 11.15 -11.31
N GLY A 353 -21.93 12.30 -11.34
CA GLY A 353 -22.35 13.44 -12.16
C GLY A 353 -21.30 14.54 -12.26
N MET A 354 -21.58 15.50 -13.14
CA MET A 354 -20.64 16.58 -13.48
C MET A 354 -20.31 17.48 -12.29
N ASP A 355 -21.28 17.78 -11.42
CA ASP A 355 -21.05 18.65 -10.25
C ASP A 355 -20.10 17.99 -9.24
N GLU A 356 -20.20 16.67 -9.06
CA GLU A 356 -19.29 15.91 -8.21
C GLU A 356 -17.88 15.89 -8.82
N LEU A 357 -17.77 15.65 -10.13
CA LEU A 357 -16.48 15.69 -10.84
C LEU A 357 -15.77 17.04 -10.69
N LYS A 358 -16.50 18.15 -10.87
CA LYS A 358 -15.95 19.52 -10.68
C LYS A 358 -15.41 19.76 -9.27
N SER A 359 -15.98 19.08 -8.27
CA SER A 359 -15.56 19.24 -6.87
C SER A 359 -14.26 18.50 -6.53
N VAL A 360 -13.95 17.40 -7.23
CA VAL A 360 -12.81 16.52 -6.90
C VAL A 360 -11.67 16.54 -7.92
N VAL A 361 -11.92 16.98 -9.16
CA VAL A 361 -10.94 16.85 -10.25
C VAL A 361 -9.61 17.56 -9.96
N ARG A 362 -9.65 18.71 -9.27
CA ARG A 362 -8.43 19.45 -8.89
C ARG A 362 -7.57 18.63 -7.94
N GLU A 363 -8.19 18.00 -6.95
CA GLU A 363 -7.51 17.13 -5.99
C GLU A 363 -6.83 15.96 -6.71
N ALA A 364 -7.50 15.36 -7.71
CA ALA A 364 -6.91 14.27 -8.49
C ALA A 364 -5.64 14.72 -9.27
N PHE A 365 -5.62 15.93 -9.84
CA PHE A 365 -4.44 16.49 -10.51
C PHE A 365 -3.33 16.89 -9.52
N ASP A 366 -3.70 17.40 -8.34
CA ASP A 366 -2.74 17.81 -7.30
C ASP A 366 -1.98 16.63 -6.69
N VAL A 367 -2.56 15.41 -6.73
CA VAL A 367 -1.90 14.19 -6.26
C VAL A 367 -0.69 13.81 -7.13
N ALA A 368 -0.78 14.04 -8.45
CA ALA A 368 0.31 13.76 -9.39
C ALA A 368 0.48 14.92 -10.39
N PRO A 369 1.09 16.05 -9.96
CA PRO A 369 1.21 17.24 -10.79
C PRO A 369 1.95 16.96 -12.09
N GLY A 370 1.39 17.44 -13.21
CA GLY A 370 1.95 17.25 -14.55
C GLY A 370 1.76 15.84 -15.14
N LYS A 371 1.06 14.95 -14.42
CA LYS A 371 0.65 13.64 -14.94
C LYS A 371 -0.82 13.67 -15.36
N PRO A 372 -1.20 12.85 -16.36
CA PRO A 372 -2.59 12.73 -16.75
C PRO A 372 -3.46 12.10 -15.67
N VAL A 373 -4.76 12.39 -15.72
CA VAL A 373 -5.82 11.73 -14.96
C VAL A 373 -6.65 10.84 -15.90
N LEU A 374 -6.90 9.60 -15.48
CA LEU A 374 -7.79 8.65 -16.16
C LEU A 374 -9.23 8.90 -15.81
N LEU A 375 -10.10 8.66 -16.79
CA LEU A 375 -11.51 8.47 -16.60
C LEU A 375 -11.88 7.12 -17.19
N ASP A 376 -12.36 6.21 -16.34
CA ASP A 376 -12.84 4.89 -16.73
C ASP A 376 -14.35 4.81 -16.50
N LYS A 377 -15.07 4.11 -17.37
CA LYS A 377 -16.47 3.76 -17.12
C LYS A 377 -16.52 2.91 -15.85
N PHE A 378 -17.22 3.39 -14.83
CA PHE A 378 -17.35 2.64 -13.59
C PHE A 378 -18.32 1.47 -13.80
N LEU A 379 -17.82 0.25 -13.60
CA LEU A 379 -18.60 -0.98 -13.73
C LEU A 379 -19.32 -1.28 -12.41
N GLU A 380 -20.46 -0.62 -12.20
CA GLU A 380 -21.26 -0.84 -10.99
C GLU A 380 -21.68 -2.29 -10.82
N ASP A 381 -21.69 -2.77 -9.58
CA ASP A 381 -22.11 -4.12 -9.16
C ASP A 381 -21.32 -5.25 -9.86
N ALA A 382 -20.15 -4.94 -10.42
CA ALA A 382 -19.23 -5.95 -10.96
C ALA A 382 -18.53 -6.70 -9.82
N ILE A 383 -18.30 -8.00 -10.01
CA ILE A 383 -17.43 -8.79 -9.15
C ILE A 383 -15.98 -8.40 -9.47
N GLU A 384 -15.17 -8.08 -8.48
CA GLU A 384 -13.75 -7.87 -8.67
C GLU A 384 -12.98 -9.17 -8.36
N LEU A 385 -11.94 -9.46 -9.14
CA LEU A 385 -11.15 -10.67 -9.04
C LEU A 385 -9.66 -10.33 -9.14
N ASP A 386 -8.90 -10.69 -8.11
CA ASP A 386 -7.43 -10.65 -8.13
C ASP A 386 -6.88 -12.01 -8.58
N VAL A 387 -5.90 -12.00 -9.46
CA VAL A 387 -5.23 -13.21 -9.95
C VAL A 387 -3.73 -13.06 -9.81
N ASP A 388 -3.13 -13.87 -8.95
CA ASP A 388 -1.68 -13.95 -8.79
C ASP A 388 -1.13 -15.11 -9.62
N ALA A 389 -0.10 -14.82 -10.42
CA ALA A 389 0.55 -15.79 -11.28
C ALA A 389 2.08 -15.65 -11.25
N ILE A 390 2.77 -16.71 -11.65
CA ILE A 390 4.21 -16.74 -11.86
C ILE A 390 4.50 -17.24 -13.28
N SER A 391 5.47 -16.63 -13.94
CA SER A 391 5.88 -16.99 -15.30
C SER A 391 7.40 -17.11 -15.38
N ASP A 392 7.91 -18.07 -16.14
CA ASP A 392 9.34 -18.17 -16.49
C ASP A 392 9.64 -17.58 -17.89
N GLY A 393 8.60 -17.07 -18.57
CA GLY A 393 8.66 -16.57 -19.95
C GLY A 393 8.12 -17.55 -21.00
N GLU A 394 8.02 -18.83 -20.65
CA GLU A 394 7.45 -19.89 -21.50
C GLU A 394 6.18 -20.48 -20.88
N THR A 395 6.28 -20.88 -19.62
CA THR A 395 5.22 -21.45 -18.80
C THR A 395 4.73 -20.40 -17.82
N THR A 396 3.41 -20.28 -17.72
CA THR A 396 2.76 -19.44 -16.73
C THR A 396 1.87 -20.30 -15.86
N VAL A 397 1.95 -20.09 -14.55
CA VAL A 397 1.20 -20.80 -13.52
C VAL A 397 0.37 -19.80 -12.74
N ILE A 398 -0.93 -20.07 -12.59
CA ILE A 398 -1.80 -19.28 -11.72
C ILE A 398 -1.67 -19.81 -10.30
N GLY A 399 -1.20 -18.98 -9.38
CA GLY A 399 -1.10 -19.35 -7.97
C GLY A 399 -2.44 -19.32 -7.25
N GLY A 400 -3.27 -18.32 -7.53
CA GLY A 400 -4.59 -18.18 -6.93
C GLY A 400 -5.45 -17.15 -7.64
N MET A 401 -6.77 -17.40 -7.62
CA MET A 401 -7.80 -16.46 -8.06
C MET A 401 -8.63 -16.10 -6.82
N LEU A 402 -8.69 -14.82 -6.47
CA LEU A 402 -9.31 -14.31 -5.26
C LEU A 402 -10.52 -13.47 -5.63
N GLU A 403 -11.71 -14.01 -5.38
CA GLU A 403 -12.97 -13.30 -5.65
C GLU A 403 -13.27 -12.34 -4.50
N HIS A 404 -13.46 -11.06 -4.81
CA HIS A 404 -13.76 -10.06 -3.79
C HIS A 404 -15.18 -10.24 -3.27
N ILE A 405 -15.37 -9.97 -1.98
CA ILE A 405 -16.68 -9.92 -1.34
C ILE A 405 -17.34 -8.60 -1.71
N GLU A 406 -16.64 -7.48 -1.52
CA GLU A 406 -17.05 -6.18 -2.05
C GLU A 406 -17.06 -6.16 -3.59
N HIS A 407 -17.93 -5.33 -4.16
CA HIS A 407 -17.95 -5.08 -5.60
C HIS A 407 -16.81 -4.15 -6.02
N ALA A 408 -16.52 -4.18 -7.33
CA ALA A 408 -15.58 -3.26 -7.94
C ALA A 408 -15.88 -1.80 -7.56
N GLY A 409 -14.84 -1.08 -7.15
CA GLY A 409 -14.94 0.29 -6.62
C GLY A 409 -14.65 0.41 -5.13
N VAL A 410 -14.56 -0.70 -4.40
CA VAL A 410 -13.77 -0.79 -3.18
C VAL A 410 -12.37 -1.23 -3.58
N HIS A 411 -11.34 -0.53 -3.11
CA HIS A 411 -9.96 -0.87 -3.45
C HIS A 411 -9.63 -2.31 -3.01
N SER A 412 -8.98 -3.10 -3.87
CA SER A 412 -8.60 -4.51 -3.60
C SER A 412 -7.93 -4.71 -2.23
N GLY A 413 -7.01 -3.81 -1.87
CA GLY A 413 -6.38 -3.83 -0.55
C GLY A 413 -7.34 -3.78 0.65
N ASP A 414 -8.49 -3.14 0.52
CA ASP A 414 -9.52 -3.02 1.57
C ASP A 414 -10.61 -4.09 1.47
N ALA A 415 -10.82 -4.68 0.29
CA ALA A 415 -11.83 -5.72 0.09
C ALA A 415 -11.50 -7.00 0.88
N GLY A 416 -12.55 -7.64 1.38
CA GLY A 416 -12.51 -9.05 1.76
C GLY A 416 -12.45 -9.91 0.50
N MET A 417 -11.75 -11.04 0.55
CA MET A 417 -11.55 -11.90 -0.63
C MET A 417 -11.69 -13.37 -0.29
N VAL A 418 -12.16 -14.17 -1.25
CA VAL A 418 -12.36 -15.60 -1.12
C VAL A 418 -11.48 -16.35 -2.14
N LEU A 419 -10.72 -17.33 -1.64
CA LEU A 419 -9.98 -18.29 -2.46
C LEU A 419 -10.44 -19.72 -2.10
N PRO A 420 -10.79 -20.57 -3.08
CA PRO A 420 -10.95 -20.25 -4.51
C PRO A 420 -12.17 -19.34 -4.79
N PRO A 421 -12.42 -18.89 -6.04
CA PRO A 421 -13.67 -18.19 -6.38
C PRO A 421 -14.88 -19.08 -6.10
N HIS A 422 -15.96 -18.49 -5.58
CA HIS A 422 -17.11 -19.20 -5.04
C HIS A 422 -18.39 -18.98 -5.85
N SER A 423 -18.49 -17.88 -6.61
CA SER A 423 -19.69 -17.57 -7.41
C SER A 423 -19.47 -17.62 -8.92
N LEU A 424 -18.21 -17.65 -9.38
CA LEU A 424 -17.88 -17.66 -10.81
C LEU A 424 -18.16 -19.00 -11.48
N SER A 425 -18.70 -18.96 -12.71
CA SER A 425 -18.88 -20.17 -13.52
C SER A 425 -17.53 -20.71 -14.03
N PRO A 426 -17.45 -22.01 -14.35
CA PRO A 426 -16.23 -22.60 -14.93
C PRO A 426 -15.75 -21.86 -16.19
N ASP A 427 -16.67 -21.47 -17.08
CA ASP A 427 -16.31 -20.75 -18.31
C ASP A 427 -15.67 -19.38 -18.03
N LEU A 428 -16.14 -18.68 -16.99
CA LEU A 428 -15.55 -17.40 -16.58
C LEU A 428 -14.15 -17.60 -15.98
N VAL A 429 -13.97 -18.65 -15.19
CA VAL A 429 -12.67 -19.02 -14.62
C VAL A 429 -11.68 -19.39 -15.73
N ASP A 430 -12.13 -20.12 -16.74
CA ASP A 430 -11.31 -20.51 -17.88
C ASP A 430 -10.95 -19.31 -18.78
N GLU A 431 -11.86 -18.36 -18.96
CA GLU A 431 -11.58 -17.12 -19.68
C GLU A 431 -10.56 -16.25 -18.94
N VAL A 432 -10.70 -16.12 -17.62
CA VAL A 432 -9.69 -15.46 -16.78
C VAL A 432 -8.33 -16.14 -16.95
N ARG A 433 -8.28 -17.48 -16.90
CA ARG A 433 -7.04 -18.24 -17.11
C ARG A 433 -6.41 -17.97 -18.48
N ARG A 434 -7.21 -17.99 -19.55
CA ARG A 434 -6.77 -17.66 -20.91
C ARG A 434 -6.16 -16.27 -20.96
N ILE A 435 -6.86 -15.27 -20.40
CA ILE A 435 -6.39 -13.88 -20.39
C ILE A 435 -5.06 -13.78 -19.61
N THR A 436 -4.98 -14.36 -18.41
CA THR A 436 -3.76 -14.36 -17.60
C THR A 436 -2.55 -14.92 -18.34
N HIS A 437 -2.67 -16.08 -18.98
CA HIS A 437 -1.57 -16.68 -19.74
C HIS A 437 -1.15 -15.83 -20.95
N SER A 438 -2.13 -15.29 -21.68
CA SER A 438 -1.86 -14.47 -22.87
C SER A 438 -1.17 -13.14 -22.51
N LEU A 439 -1.57 -12.49 -21.42
CA LEU A 439 -0.92 -11.30 -20.90
C LEU A 439 0.50 -11.59 -20.41
N ALA A 440 0.69 -12.65 -19.61
CA ALA A 440 2.01 -13.05 -19.11
C ALA A 440 3.02 -13.21 -20.26
N LYS A 441 2.61 -13.93 -21.31
CA LYS A 441 3.41 -14.14 -22.50
C LYS A 441 3.67 -12.85 -23.27
N ARG A 442 2.64 -12.02 -23.48
CA ARG A 442 2.75 -10.80 -24.29
C ARG A 442 3.58 -9.70 -23.63
N LEU A 443 3.52 -9.61 -22.30
CA LEU A 443 4.33 -8.71 -21.49
C LEU A 443 5.73 -9.26 -21.18
N LYS A 444 6.00 -10.52 -21.56
CA LYS A 444 7.28 -11.21 -21.29
C LYS A 444 7.59 -11.24 -19.80
N VAL A 445 6.60 -11.61 -18.99
CA VAL A 445 6.75 -11.68 -17.53
C VAL A 445 7.72 -12.82 -17.18
N VAL A 446 8.69 -12.51 -16.31
CA VAL A 446 9.61 -13.46 -15.70
C VAL A 446 9.62 -13.21 -14.19
N GLY A 447 9.00 -14.10 -13.43
CA GLY A 447 8.69 -13.93 -12.02
C GLY A 447 7.19 -13.71 -11.79
N LEU A 448 6.85 -12.99 -10.74
CA LEU A 448 5.47 -12.78 -10.30
C LEU A 448 4.75 -11.72 -11.14
N MET A 449 3.45 -11.90 -11.29
CA MET A 449 2.52 -10.89 -11.77
C MET A 449 1.18 -11.01 -11.06
N ASN A 450 0.47 -9.89 -11.00
CA ASN A 450 -0.90 -9.80 -10.50
C ASN A 450 -1.78 -9.14 -11.55
N ILE A 451 -3.03 -9.61 -11.69
CA ILE A 451 -4.01 -9.06 -12.62
C ILE A 451 -5.31 -8.84 -11.87
N GLN A 452 -5.92 -7.68 -12.07
CA GLN A 452 -7.25 -7.37 -11.54
C GLN A 452 -8.28 -7.35 -12.67
N PHE A 453 -9.38 -8.05 -12.45
CA PHE A 453 -10.52 -8.11 -13.36
C PHE A 453 -11.79 -7.59 -12.68
N ALA A 454 -12.69 -7.04 -13.49
CA ALA A 454 -14.09 -6.84 -13.15
C ALA A 454 -14.96 -7.75 -14.01
N ILE A 455 -15.87 -8.48 -13.40
CA ILE A 455 -16.77 -9.41 -14.08
C ILE A 455 -18.19 -8.88 -13.92
N LYS A 456 -18.83 -8.55 -15.05
CA LYS A 456 -20.18 -7.99 -15.09
C LYS A 456 -20.98 -8.62 -16.22
N ASP A 457 -22.20 -9.07 -15.91
CA ASP A 457 -23.13 -9.66 -16.87
C ASP A 457 -22.50 -10.80 -17.71
N GLY A 458 -21.66 -11.63 -17.08
CA GLY A 458 -20.95 -12.73 -17.74
C GLY A 458 -19.77 -12.29 -18.63
N ILE A 459 -19.33 -11.04 -18.54
CA ILE A 459 -18.22 -10.49 -19.33
C ILE A 459 -17.06 -10.17 -18.40
N VAL A 460 -15.86 -10.67 -18.75
CA VAL A 460 -14.60 -10.36 -18.08
C VAL A 460 -14.00 -9.08 -18.67
N PHE A 461 -13.81 -8.07 -17.83
CA PHE A 461 -13.12 -6.83 -18.14
C PHE A 461 -11.80 -6.78 -17.36
N MET A 462 -10.71 -6.45 -18.03
CA MET A 462 -9.44 -6.23 -17.36
C MET A 462 -9.39 -4.79 -16.79
N LEU A 463 -8.92 -4.67 -15.55
CA LEU A 463 -8.74 -3.38 -14.86
C LEU A 463 -7.28 -2.92 -14.92
N GLU A 464 -6.36 -3.76 -14.43
CA GLU A 464 -4.93 -3.48 -14.41
C GLU A 464 -4.10 -4.77 -14.35
N VAL A 465 -2.82 -4.66 -14.73
CA VAL A 465 -1.80 -5.70 -14.56
C VAL A 465 -0.57 -5.12 -13.89
N ASN A 466 -0.08 -5.83 -12.88
CA ASN A 466 1.08 -5.48 -12.09
C ASN A 466 2.14 -6.57 -12.29
N PRO A 467 3.14 -6.41 -13.19
CA PRO A 467 4.17 -7.42 -13.47
C PRO A 467 5.24 -7.49 -12.37
N ARG A 468 4.78 -7.65 -11.13
CA ARG A 468 5.56 -7.67 -9.88
C ARG A 468 4.83 -8.47 -8.81
N ALA A 469 5.43 -8.61 -7.63
CA ALA A 469 4.73 -9.14 -6.46
C ALA A 469 3.55 -8.22 -6.09
N SER A 470 2.44 -8.84 -5.68
CA SER A 470 1.28 -8.19 -5.09
C SER A 470 1.23 -8.46 -3.58
N ARG A 471 0.36 -7.71 -2.88
CA ARG A 471 0.12 -7.93 -1.45
C ARG A 471 -0.59 -9.25 -1.14
N THR A 472 -1.25 -9.87 -2.12
CA THR A 472 -2.01 -11.12 -1.94
C THR A 472 -1.11 -12.37 -2.00
N ILE A 473 0.15 -12.24 -2.43
CA ILE A 473 1.11 -13.36 -2.53
C ILE A 473 1.28 -14.16 -1.22
N PRO A 474 1.45 -13.53 -0.04
CA PRO A 474 1.56 -14.28 1.21
C PRO A 474 0.26 -15.03 1.53
N PHE A 475 -0.90 -14.39 1.39
CA PHE A 475 -2.20 -15.02 1.59
C PHE A 475 -2.38 -16.25 0.68
N VAL A 476 -2.14 -16.08 -0.63
CA VAL A 476 -2.22 -17.18 -1.61
C VAL A 476 -1.27 -18.30 -1.23
N SER A 477 -0.01 -17.98 -0.91
CA SER A 477 1.01 -18.97 -0.52
C SER A 477 0.61 -19.78 0.71
N LYS A 478 -0.05 -19.15 1.69
CA LYS A 478 -0.56 -19.83 2.89
C LYS A 478 -1.77 -20.68 2.58
N ALA A 479 -2.69 -20.20 1.75
CA ALA A 479 -3.88 -20.95 1.34
C ALA A 479 -3.54 -22.22 0.57
N ILE A 480 -2.54 -22.16 -0.32
CA ILE A 480 -2.10 -23.28 -1.16
C ILE A 480 -0.92 -24.07 -0.56
N GLY A 481 -0.43 -23.70 0.62
CA GLY A 481 0.62 -24.42 1.36
C GLY A 481 2.02 -24.44 0.73
N VAL A 482 2.24 -23.72 -0.37
CA VAL A 482 3.53 -23.60 -1.06
C VAL A 482 3.77 -22.15 -1.50
N PRO A 483 5.03 -21.65 -1.48
CA PRO A 483 5.39 -20.44 -2.22
C PRO A 483 5.02 -20.66 -3.70
N LEU A 484 4.33 -19.70 -4.35
CA LEU A 484 3.74 -19.86 -5.69
C LEU A 484 4.67 -20.59 -6.67
N ALA A 485 4.34 -21.84 -7.01
CA ALA A 485 5.11 -22.68 -7.93
C ALA A 485 4.24 -23.60 -8.80
N ARG A 486 2.95 -23.73 -8.49
CA ARG A 486 1.98 -24.57 -9.21
C ARG A 486 0.56 -24.09 -8.95
N GLU A 487 -0.35 -24.40 -9.87
CA GLU A 487 -1.79 -24.11 -9.72
C GLU A 487 -2.41 -25.18 -8.82
N ILE A 488 -2.89 -24.77 -7.66
CA ILE A 488 -3.56 -25.64 -6.68
C ILE A 488 -4.92 -25.03 -6.39
N ARG A 489 -5.97 -25.84 -6.49
CA ARG A 489 -7.28 -25.52 -5.95
C ARG A 489 -7.43 -26.22 -4.59
N PRO A 490 -7.36 -25.50 -3.46
CA PRO A 490 -7.58 -26.11 -2.15
C PRO A 490 -8.99 -26.70 -2.03
N PRO A 491 -9.18 -27.81 -1.29
CA PRO A 491 -10.49 -28.41 -1.04
C PRO A 491 -11.28 -27.69 0.08
N TYR A 492 -10.79 -26.52 0.52
CA TYR A 492 -11.36 -25.70 1.58
C TYR A 492 -11.37 -24.23 1.15
N TRP A 493 -12.10 -23.38 1.88
CA TRP A 493 -12.17 -21.96 1.64
C TRP A 493 -11.17 -21.20 2.52
N SER A 494 -10.49 -20.25 1.90
CA SER A 494 -9.65 -19.26 2.56
C SER A 494 -10.23 -17.88 2.33
N VAL A 495 -10.54 -17.17 3.40
CA VAL A 495 -11.10 -15.82 3.35
C VAL A 495 -10.10 -14.83 3.92
N LYS A 496 -9.70 -13.85 3.12
CA LYS A 496 -8.94 -12.66 3.56
C LYS A 496 -9.92 -11.58 4.01
N GLU A 497 -9.66 -10.95 5.14
CA GLU A 497 -10.40 -9.75 5.57
C GLU A 497 -9.42 -8.66 6.04
N SER A 498 -9.82 -7.40 5.86
CA SER A 498 -8.97 -6.23 6.08
C SER A 498 -9.15 -5.63 7.47
N VAL A 499 -8.06 -5.15 8.08
CA VAL A 499 -8.05 -4.46 9.37
C VAL A 499 -7.90 -2.96 9.16
N PHE A 500 -8.85 -2.19 9.70
CA PHE A 500 -8.94 -0.75 9.46
C PHE A 500 -8.55 0.10 10.68
N PRO A 501 -7.87 1.24 10.47
CA PRO A 501 -7.44 2.13 11.54
C PRO A 501 -8.52 3.15 11.95
N PHE A 502 -9.79 2.96 11.58
CA PHE A 502 -10.86 3.97 11.79
C PHE A 502 -10.96 4.46 13.25
N SER A 503 -10.77 3.57 14.22
CA SER A 503 -10.77 3.91 15.66
C SER A 503 -9.61 4.85 16.07
N ARG A 504 -8.53 4.91 15.29
CA ARG A 504 -7.38 5.80 15.53
C ARG A 504 -7.61 7.23 15.04
N PHE A 505 -8.62 7.44 14.19
CA PHE A 505 -8.93 8.72 13.56
C PHE A 505 -10.39 9.17 13.79
N PRO A 506 -10.79 9.47 15.05
CA PRO A 506 -12.12 10.01 15.32
C PRO A 506 -12.42 11.26 14.48
N GLY A 507 -13.60 11.30 13.87
CA GLY A 507 -14.03 12.38 12.98
C GLY A 507 -13.70 12.18 11.51
N ALA A 508 -12.84 11.22 11.17
CA ALA A 508 -12.66 10.80 9.78
C ALA A 508 -13.89 10.01 9.28
N PRO A 509 -14.21 10.04 7.97
CA PRO A 509 -15.25 9.20 7.41
C PRO A 509 -14.93 7.70 7.55
N VAL A 510 -15.90 6.93 8.04
CA VAL A 510 -15.84 5.45 8.09
C VAL A 510 -16.49 4.89 6.83
N ALA A 511 -15.67 4.63 5.81
CA ALA A 511 -16.12 4.21 4.50
C ALA A 511 -15.06 3.38 3.78
N LEU A 512 -15.52 2.49 2.90
CA LEU A 512 -14.72 1.86 1.88
C LEU A 512 -14.78 2.71 0.61
N SER A 513 -13.65 2.81 -0.09
CA SER A 513 -13.49 3.67 -1.26
C SER A 513 -12.53 3.05 -2.28
N PRO A 514 -12.40 3.64 -3.48
CA PRO A 514 -11.33 3.27 -4.42
C PRO A 514 -9.92 3.59 -3.91
N GLU A 515 -9.78 4.34 -2.83
CA GLU A 515 -8.52 4.53 -2.09
C GLU A 515 -8.44 3.56 -0.91
N MET A 516 -7.29 2.87 -0.77
CA MET A 516 -6.98 1.92 0.30
C MET A 516 -6.74 2.64 1.63
N ARG A 517 -7.28 2.08 2.72
CA ARG A 517 -7.14 2.62 4.08
C ARG A 517 -6.76 1.58 5.13
N SER A 518 -6.87 0.30 4.82
CA SER A 518 -6.49 -0.80 5.70
C SER A 518 -4.99 -0.79 6.00
N THR A 519 -4.64 -1.27 7.19
CA THR A 519 -3.25 -1.33 7.69
C THR A 519 -2.74 -2.76 7.83
N GLY A 520 -3.60 -3.75 7.63
CA GLY A 520 -3.27 -5.16 7.73
C GLY A 520 -4.43 -6.03 7.32
N GLU A 521 -4.23 -7.34 7.41
CA GLU A 521 -5.20 -8.35 7.00
C GLU A 521 -5.16 -9.57 7.91
N VAL A 522 -6.22 -10.38 7.84
CA VAL A 522 -6.36 -11.65 8.54
C VAL A 522 -6.89 -12.70 7.58
N MET A 523 -6.71 -13.98 7.95
CA MET A 523 -7.12 -15.12 7.16
C MET A 523 -8.00 -16.07 7.98
N GLY A 524 -9.22 -16.34 7.51
CA GLY A 524 -10.09 -17.40 8.00
C GLY A 524 -10.05 -18.60 7.07
N CYS A 525 -9.89 -19.81 7.60
CA CYS A 525 -9.89 -21.06 6.82
C CYS A 525 -10.89 -22.06 7.40
N ASP A 526 -11.70 -22.65 6.53
CA ASP A 526 -12.64 -23.70 6.88
C ASP A 526 -13.14 -24.44 5.61
N ASP A 527 -13.69 -25.65 5.80
CA ASP A 527 -14.34 -26.40 4.73
C ASP A 527 -15.71 -25.78 4.38
N ASP A 528 -16.32 -25.06 5.33
CA ASP A 528 -17.52 -24.26 5.11
C ASP A 528 -17.19 -22.77 4.86
N LEU A 529 -17.70 -22.21 3.76
CA LEU A 529 -17.42 -20.81 3.38
C LEU A 529 -17.92 -19.81 4.43
N GLY A 530 -19.09 -20.05 5.02
CA GLY A 530 -19.64 -19.18 6.05
C GLY A 530 -18.75 -19.15 7.31
N MET A 531 -18.28 -20.32 7.74
CA MET A 531 -17.37 -20.45 8.87
C MET A 531 -16.00 -19.81 8.57
N ALA A 532 -15.47 -19.97 7.35
CA ALA A 532 -14.24 -19.29 6.94
C ALA A 532 -14.39 -17.76 7.01
N TYR A 533 -15.51 -17.21 6.52
CA TYR A 533 -15.82 -15.78 6.63
C TYR A 533 -15.99 -15.34 8.09
N ALA A 534 -16.69 -16.12 8.90
CA ALA A 534 -16.89 -15.84 10.33
C ALA A 534 -15.54 -15.81 11.09
N LYS A 535 -14.64 -16.75 10.82
CA LYS A 535 -13.27 -16.77 11.38
C LYS A 535 -12.46 -15.54 10.98
N ALA A 536 -12.53 -15.14 9.71
CA ALA A 536 -11.87 -13.93 9.23
C ALA A 536 -12.40 -12.68 9.97
N GLN A 537 -13.71 -12.55 10.12
CA GLN A 537 -14.30 -11.42 10.87
C GLN A 537 -13.99 -11.45 12.37
N MET A 538 -13.97 -12.63 12.99
CA MET A 538 -13.51 -12.79 14.38
C MET A 538 -12.07 -12.32 14.59
N ALA A 539 -11.20 -12.52 13.60
CA ALA A 539 -9.82 -12.06 13.66
C ALA A 539 -9.68 -10.56 13.34
N ALA A 540 -10.41 -10.05 12.35
CA ALA A 540 -10.34 -8.64 11.93
C ALA A 540 -10.98 -7.70 12.96
N GLN A 541 -11.99 -8.21 13.67
CA GLN A 541 -12.87 -7.51 14.60
C GLN A 541 -13.70 -6.37 13.96
N PRO A 542 -14.98 -6.24 14.33
CA PRO A 542 -15.69 -7.05 15.32
C PRO A 542 -16.20 -8.39 14.77
N ALA A 543 -16.30 -9.39 15.64
CA ALA A 543 -16.88 -10.69 15.29
C ALA A 543 -18.36 -10.58 14.88
N LEU A 544 -18.82 -11.53 14.06
CA LEU A 544 -20.23 -11.61 13.68
C LEU A 544 -21.12 -11.96 14.89
N PRO A 545 -22.27 -11.27 15.08
CA PRO A 545 -23.19 -11.58 16.16
C PRO A 545 -24.03 -12.82 15.83
N VAL A 546 -24.32 -13.67 16.82
CA VAL A 546 -25.18 -14.86 16.63
C VAL A 546 -26.65 -14.65 17.03
N ALA A 547 -26.95 -13.54 17.69
CA ALA A 547 -28.28 -13.11 18.10
C ALA A 547 -28.32 -11.60 18.33
N GLY A 548 -29.52 -11.03 18.51
CA GLY A 548 -29.73 -9.64 18.89
C GLY A 548 -30.55 -8.87 17.86
N SER A 549 -30.14 -7.63 17.58
CA SER A 549 -30.85 -6.74 16.66
C SER A 549 -29.95 -6.26 15.53
N ALA A 550 -30.52 -6.18 14.33
CA ALA A 550 -29.85 -5.66 13.14
C ALA A 550 -30.56 -4.40 12.63
N PHE A 551 -29.79 -3.39 12.25
CA PHE A 551 -30.28 -2.18 11.62
C PHE A 551 -29.92 -2.15 10.14
N LEU A 552 -30.92 -1.97 9.26
CA LEU A 552 -30.73 -1.89 7.81
C LEU A 552 -31.13 -0.49 7.31
N SER A 553 -30.26 0.17 6.57
CA SER A 553 -30.57 1.43 5.89
C SER A 553 -29.72 1.54 4.63
N VAL A 554 -30.34 1.32 3.47
CA VAL A 554 -29.62 1.14 2.19
C VAL A 554 -30.07 2.13 1.13
N LYS A 555 -29.22 2.37 0.13
CA LYS A 555 -29.59 3.13 -1.08
C LYS A 555 -30.71 2.43 -1.85
N ASP A 556 -31.45 3.16 -2.68
CA ASP A 556 -32.70 2.66 -3.28
C ASP A 556 -32.52 1.38 -4.10
N ARG A 557 -31.45 1.27 -4.89
CA ARG A 557 -31.13 0.07 -5.69
C ARG A 557 -30.82 -1.18 -4.88
N ASP A 558 -30.43 -1.02 -3.61
CA ASP A 558 -30.04 -2.15 -2.76
C ASP A 558 -31.24 -2.71 -1.97
N LYS A 559 -32.44 -2.12 -2.11
CA LYS A 559 -33.62 -2.49 -1.32
C LYS A 559 -34.01 -3.95 -1.50
N ASP A 560 -33.94 -4.49 -2.72
CA ASP A 560 -34.26 -5.90 -2.96
C ASP A 560 -33.27 -6.83 -2.23
N GLY A 561 -31.98 -6.47 -2.24
CA GLY A 561 -30.96 -7.15 -1.44
C GLY A 561 -31.22 -7.04 0.06
N ALA A 562 -31.60 -5.85 0.54
CA ALA A 562 -31.92 -5.63 1.94
C ALA A 562 -33.14 -6.43 2.41
N VAL A 563 -34.16 -6.62 1.55
CA VAL A 563 -35.29 -7.50 1.82
C VAL A 563 -34.83 -8.95 2.03
N ALA A 564 -33.96 -9.45 1.16
CA ALA A 564 -33.41 -10.81 1.30
C ALA A 564 -32.61 -10.97 2.61
N VAL A 565 -31.71 -10.02 2.90
CA VAL A 565 -30.92 -10.03 4.16
C VAL A 565 -31.81 -9.93 5.39
N ALA A 566 -32.83 -9.06 5.37
CA ALA A 566 -33.78 -8.91 6.48
C ALA A 566 -34.55 -10.21 6.75
N ARG A 567 -35.00 -10.89 5.68
CA ARG A 567 -35.70 -12.17 5.79
C ARG A 567 -34.82 -13.23 6.44
N ASP A 568 -33.58 -13.35 5.99
CA ASP A 568 -32.65 -14.35 6.52
C ASP A 568 -32.28 -14.05 7.97
N LEU A 569 -31.97 -12.81 8.32
CA LEU A 569 -31.72 -12.40 9.71
C LEU A 569 -32.93 -12.64 10.61
N ALA A 570 -34.15 -12.33 10.14
CA ALA A 570 -35.38 -12.61 10.87
C ALA A 570 -35.61 -14.12 11.08
N SER A 571 -35.29 -14.95 10.08
CA SER A 571 -35.33 -16.42 10.22
C SER A 571 -34.33 -16.93 11.25
N LEU A 572 -33.22 -16.21 11.42
CA LEU A 572 -32.22 -16.44 12.46
C LEU A 572 -32.62 -15.79 13.81
N GLY A 573 -33.81 -15.18 13.94
CA GLY A 573 -34.32 -14.65 15.19
C GLY A 573 -33.81 -13.25 15.56
N PHE A 574 -33.22 -12.51 14.62
CA PHE A 574 -32.87 -11.10 14.85
C PHE A 574 -34.08 -10.19 14.82
N ASN A 575 -34.08 -9.17 15.69
CA ASN A 575 -35.00 -8.04 15.54
C ASN A 575 -34.50 -7.10 14.45
N ILE A 576 -35.35 -6.79 13.47
CA ILE A 576 -34.98 -5.93 12.34
C ILE A 576 -35.44 -4.50 12.61
N TYR A 577 -34.50 -3.55 12.53
CA TYR A 577 -34.74 -2.12 12.60
C TYR A 577 -34.34 -1.46 11.27
N SER A 578 -35.02 -0.39 10.88
CA SER A 578 -34.70 0.29 9.61
C SER A 578 -35.19 1.74 9.57
N THR A 579 -34.57 2.55 8.72
CA THR A 579 -35.15 3.86 8.32
C THR A 579 -36.40 3.66 7.45
N SER A 580 -37.27 4.66 7.40
CA SER A 580 -38.58 4.57 6.74
C SER A 580 -38.56 4.05 5.31
N GLY A 581 -37.58 4.50 4.49
CA GLY A 581 -37.49 4.11 3.08
C GLY A 581 -37.14 2.64 2.87
N THR A 582 -36.18 2.11 3.63
CA THR A 582 -35.81 0.69 3.61
C THR A 582 -36.86 -0.17 4.33
N ALA A 583 -37.48 0.35 5.39
CA ALA A 583 -38.51 -0.36 6.16
C ALA A 583 -39.75 -0.63 5.31
N ALA A 584 -40.17 0.34 4.49
CA ALA A 584 -41.33 0.16 3.60
C ALA A 584 -41.14 -1.02 2.63
N ALA A 585 -39.93 -1.20 2.08
CA ALA A 585 -39.62 -2.33 1.20
C ALA A 585 -39.64 -3.67 1.96
N ILE A 586 -39.09 -3.69 3.18
CA ILE A 586 -39.07 -4.89 4.05
C ILE A 586 -40.49 -5.29 4.48
N GLU A 587 -41.32 -4.33 4.89
CA GLU A 587 -42.72 -4.56 5.28
C GLU A 587 -43.54 -5.08 4.10
N ALA A 588 -43.36 -4.52 2.91
CA ALA A 588 -44.05 -4.95 1.69
C ALA A 588 -43.75 -6.43 1.34
N ALA A 589 -42.57 -6.93 1.74
CA ALA A 589 -42.17 -8.32 1.58
C ALA A 589 -42.61 -9.23 2.75
N GLY A 590 -43.41 -8.73 3.70
CA GLY A 590 -43.98 -9.50 4.81
C GLY A 590 -43.02 -9.74 5.99
N VAL A 591 -41.86 -9.07 6.03
CA VAL A 591 -40.89 -9.22 7.13
C VAL A 591 -41.17 -8.16 8.19
N LYS A 592 -41.28 -8.58 9.46
CA LYS A 592 -41.48 -7.67 10.59
C LYS A 592 -40.25 -6.76 10.77
N VAL A 593 -40.46 -5.46 10.77
CA VAL A 593 -39.41 -4.44 10.95
C VAL A 593 -39.91 -3.29 11.82
N ILE A 594 -39.01 -2.74 12.65
CA ILE A 594 -39.28 -1.61 13.51
C ILE A 594 -38.67 -0.35 12.87
N LYS A 595 -39.52 0.62 12.52
CA LYS A 595 -39.10 1.90 11.95
C LYS A 595 -38.39 2.75 13.00
N LEU A 596 -37.25 3.33 12.62
CA LEU A 596 -36.52 4.34 13.39
C LEU A 596 -36.50 5.66 12.64
N GLY A 597 -36.53 6.76 13.40
CA GLY A 597 -36.32 8.10 12.85
C GLY A 597 -34.85 8.36 12.51
N LYS A 598 -34.58 9.31 11.61
CA LYS A 598 -33.20 9.70 11.30
C LYS A 598 -32.60 10.56 12.41
N ILE A 599 -31.28 10.59 12.50
CA ILE A 599 -30.53 11.37 13.51
C ILE A 599 -30.78 12.87 13.29
N SER A 600 -30.71 13.33 12.04
CA SER A 600 -30.96 14.72 11.64
C SER A 600 -32.39 15.20 11.88
N GLU A 601 -33.37 14.29 11.92
CA GLU A 601 -34.78 14.60 12.18
C GLU A 601 -35.06 14.82 13.69
N GLY A 602 -34.08 14.60 14.57
CA GLY A 602 -34.22 14.73 16.02
C GLY A 602 -35.14 13.68 16.67
N ALA A 603 -35.63 12.72 15.88
CA ALA A 603 -36.52 11.67 16.32
C ALA A 603 -35.81 10.66 17.22
N ARG A 604 -36.54 10.16 18.23
CA ARG A 604 -36.06 9.15 19.19
C ARG A 604 -37.09 8.02 19.35
N PRO A 605 -36.65 6.76 19.51
CA PRO A 605 -35.26 6.30 19.38
C PRO A 605 -34.79 6.34 17.92
N ASN A 606 -33.49 6.61 17.71
CA ASN A 606 -32.81 6.45 16.41
C ASN A 606 -31.67 5.42 16.53
N ALA A 607 -31.02 5.09 15.41
CA ALA A 607 -29.96 4.09 15.38
C ALA A 607 -28.77 4.44 16.30
N LEU A 608 -28.44 5.72 16.44
CA LEU A 608 -27.35 6.18 17.31
C LEU A 608 -27.70 5.95 18.80
N ASP A 609 -28.95 6.19 19.21
CA ASP A 609 -29.40 5.92 20.58
C ASP A 609 -29.34 4.41 20.88
N LEU A 610 -29.79 3.56 19.96
CA LEU A 610 -29.77 2.11 20.16
C LEU A 610 -28.33 1.56 20.21
N LEU A 611 -27.43 2.04 19.35
CA LEU A 611 -26.00 1.74 19.45
C LEU A 611 -25.46 2.14 20.83
N LYS A 612 -25.80 3.35 21.28
CA LYS A 612 -25.35 3.89 22.56
C LYS A 612 -25.78 3.05 23.77
N ASN A 613 -26.96 2.45 23.66
CA ASN A 613 -27.54 1.59 24.69
C ASN A 613 -27.17 0.10 24.54
N GLY A 614 -26.34 -0.28 23.56
CA GLY A 614 -25.98 -1.69 23.32
C GLY A 614 -27.13 -2.54 22.76
N GLN A 615 -28.13 -1.92 22.14
CA GLN A 615 -29.35 -2.57 21.63
C GLN A 615 -29.25 -2.98 20.16
N LEU A 616 -28.17 -2.65 19.47
CA LEU A 616 -27.86 -3.06 18.09
C LEU A 616 -26.53 -3.83 18.05
N GLN A 617 -26.55 -4.98 17.36
CA GLN A 617 -25.39 -5.89 17.21
C GLN A 617 -24.87 -5.95 15.78
N MET A 618 -25.68 -5.53 14.80
CA MET A 618 -25.30 -5.51 13.38
C MET A 618 -25.88 -4.29 12.68
N ILE A 619 -25.10 -3.70 11.78
CA ILE A 619 -25.54 -2.63 10.87
C ILE A 619 -25.30 -3.08 9.43
N VAL A 620 -26.30 -2.87 8.58
CA VAL A 620 -26.16 -2.91 7.12
C VAL A 620 -26.48 -1.52 6.59
N ASN A 621 -25.47 -0.82 6.09
CA ASN A 621 -25.65 0.54 5.61
C ASN A 621 -24.87 0.81 4.33
N THR A 622 -25.58 0.91 3.22
CA THR A 622 -24.99 1.28 1.91
C THR A 622 -25.27 2.75 1.61
N ALA A 623 -24.23 3.48 1.21
CA ALA A 623 -24.33 4.92 0.93
C ALA A 623 -24.69 5.18 -0.54
N ALA A 624 -25.45 6.23 -0.82
CA ALA A 624 -25.87 6.59 -2.17
C ALA A 624 -24.76 7.26 -3.01
N GLY A 625 -23.69 7.75 -2.38
CA GLY A 625 -22.49 8.30 -3.03
C GLY A 625 -21.21 7.71 -2.43
N MET A 626 -20.05 8.21 -2.83
CA MET A 626 -18.75 7.66 -2.40
C MET A 626 -18.53 7.76 -0.88
N LEU A 627 -18.95 8.87 -0.25
CA LEU A 627 -18.82 9.08 1.18
C LEU A 627 -20.18 8.99 1.88
N PRO A 628 -20.21 8.45 3.11
CA PRO A 628 -21.41 8.43 3.93
C PRO A 628 -21.85 9.86 4.27
N ARG A 629 -23.16 10.08 4.30
CA ARG A 629 -23.75 11.34 4.77
C ARG A 629 -23.45 11.56 6.24
N LYS A 630 -23.67 12.79 6.74
CA LYS A 630 -23.39 13.16 8.14
C LYS A 630 -24.01 12.19 9.15
N ASP A 631 -25.28 11.84 8.99
CA ASP A 631 -25.99 10.90 9.88
C ASP A 631 -25.40 9.50 9.80
N GLU A 632 -25.14 9.02 8.58
CA GLU A 632 -24.52 7.71 8.34
C GLU A 632 -23.16 7.67 9.01
N ASN A 633 -22.30 8.65 8.77
CA ASN A 633 -20.96 8.68 9.35
C ASN A 633 -20.98 8.74 10.88
N ALA A 634 -21.92 9.47 11.49
CA ALA A 634 -22.10 9.49 12.94
C ALA A 634 -22.45 8.09 13.49
N MET A 635 -23.36 7.38 12.84
CA MET A 635 -23.73 6.01 13.19
C MET A 635 -22.56 5.04 13.00
N ARG A 636 -21.88 5.08 11.84
CA ARG A 636 -20.73 4.20 11.53
C ARG A 636 -19.58 4.43 12.50
N SER A 637 -19.30 5.69 12.86
CA SER A 637 -18.27 6.04 13.84
C SER A 637 -18.61 5.47 15.22
N GLU A 638 -19.87 5.59 15.66
CA GLU A 638 -20.30 4.98 16.93
C GLU A 638 -20.23 3.44 16.89
N ALA A 639 -20.55 2.83 15.75
CA ALA A 639 -20.45 1.38 15.57
C ALA A 639 -18.99 0.89 15.72
N VAL A 640 -18.04 1.58 15.08
CA VAL A 640 -16.60 1.31 15.23
C VAL A 640 -16.16 1.46 16.69
N LEU A 641 -16.61 2.52 17.38
CA LEU A 641 -16.25 2.75 18.79
C LEU A 641 -16.79 1.66 19.73
N ARG A 642 -17.91 1.02 19.37
CA ARG A 642 -18.57 0.00 20.20
C ARG A 642 -18.27 -1.44 19.80
N GLY A 643 -17.51 -1.65 18.73
CA GLY A 643 -17.27 -2.99 18.20
C GLY A 643 -18.55 -3.65 17.68
N VAL A 644 -19.42 -2.88 17.03
CA VAL A 644 -20.64 -3.40 16.37
C VAL A 644 -20.32 -3.70 14.91
N TYR A 645 -20.61 -4.94 14.47
CA TYR A 645 -20.37 -5.34 13.09
C TYR A 645 -21.16 -4.49 12.10
N MET A 646 -20.49 -4.12 11.01
CA MET A 646 -21.04 -3.25 10.00
C MET A 646 -20.69 -3.76 8.60
N ALA A 647 -21.73 -4.03 7.81
CA ALA A 647 -21.61 -4.24 6.38
C ALA A 647 -21.95 -2.94 5.64
N SER A 648 -20.98 -2.40 4.89
CA SER A 648 -21.19 -1.22 4.02
C SER A 648 -21.58 -1.57 2.59
N THR A 649 -21.64 -2.86 2.26
CA THR A 649 -22.07 -3.41 0.97
C THR A 649 -23.09 -4.53 1.16
N MET A 650 -23.91 -4.79 0.15
CA MET A 650 -24.89 -5.87 0.23
C MET A 650 -24.27 -7.26 0.20
N ASN A 651 -23.12 -7.44 -0.46
CA ASN A 651 -22.41 -8.71 -0.49
C ASN A 651 -21.79 -9.03 0.87
N ALA A 652 -21.16 -8.06 1.54
CA ALA A 652 -20.68 -8.24 2.90
C ALA A 652 -21.84 -8.61 3.85
N ALA A 653 -23.02 -8.00 3.67
CA ALA A 653 -24.20 -8.35 4.46
C ALA A 653 -24.67 -9.80 4.20
N ARG A 654 -24.62 -10.28 2.95
CA ARG A 654 -24.95 -11.68 2.61
C ARG A 654 -23.90 -12.66 3.16
N ALA A 655 -22.62 -12.34 3.04
CA ALA A 655 -21.52 -13.13 3.60
C ALA A 655 -21.62 -13.21 5.13
N ALA A 656 -21.98 -12.09 5.79
CA ALA A 656 -22.25 -12.06 7.23
C ALA A 656 -23.41 -12.97 7.62
N VAL A 657 -24.54 -12.91 6.90
CA VAL A 657 -25.68 -13.82 7.15
C VAL A 657 -25.26 -15.29 7.00
N LEU A 658 -24.48 -15.62 5.97
CA LEU A 658 -23.95 -16.96 5.78
C LEU A 658 -23.08 -17.38 6.97
N GLY A 659 -22.14 -16.54 7.39
CA GLY A 659 -21.29 -16.82 8.54
C GLY A 659 -22.04 -16.94 9.86
N ILE A 660 -23.07 -16.12 10.08
CA ILE A 660 -23.95 -16.21 11.27
C ILE A 660 -24.71 -17.54 11.28
N ARG A 661 -25.19 -17.99 10.11
CA ARG A 661 -25.86 -19.30 9.98
C ARG A 661 -24.89 -20.43 10.32
N SER A 662 -23.70 -20.44 9.73
CA SER A 662 -22.68 -21.46 9.99
C SER A 662 -22.26 -21.52 11.46
N LEU A 663 -22.08 -20.37 12.12
CA LEU A 663 -21.77 -20.29 13.56
C LEU A 663 -22.86 -20.90 14.46
N ARG A 664 -24.12 -20.97 13.98
CA ARG A 664 -25.23 -21.57 14.73
C ARG A 664 -25.45 -23.04 14.43
N GLU A 665 -25.17 -23.46 13.20
CA GLU A 665 -25.40 -24.82 12.72
C GLU A 665 -24.20 -25.74 12.96
N HIS A 666 -22.99 -25.18 13.04
CA HIS A 666 -21.75 -25.92 13.16
C HIS A 666 -20.89 -25.43 14.33
N PRO A 667 -20.15 -26.34 15.00
CA PRO A 667 -19.19 -25.94 16.02
C PRO A 667 -18.00 -25.21 15.38
N LEU A 668 -17.50 -24.19 16.07
CA LEU A 668 -16.24 -23.54 15.69
C LEU A 668 -15.07 -24.50 15.96
N THR A 669 -14.32 -24.84 14.92
CA THR A 669 -13.12 -25.70 14.99
C THR A 669 -11.86 -24.92 14.63
N VAL A 670 -10.69 -25.46 15.00
CA VAL A 670 -9.39 -24.90 14.64
C VAL A 670 -8.54 -25.97 13.97
N SER A 671 -7.76 -25.55 12.98
CA SER A 671 -6.82 -26.40 12.24
C SER A 671 -5.51 -25.64 12.05
N SER A 672 -4.40 -26.35 12.20
CA SER A 672 -3.07 -25.81 11.89
C SER A 672 -2.84 -25.72 10.39
N LEU A 673 -1.91 -24.85 9.96
CA LEU A 673 -1.49 -24.78 8.55
C LEU A 673 -0.93 -26.12 8.06
N GLN A 674 -0.29 -26.89 8.94
CA GLN A 674 0.25 -28.21 8.63
C GLN A 674 -0.86 -29.24 8.39
N GLU A 675 -2.00 -29.15 9.09
CA GLU A 675 -3.15 -30.01 8.85
C GLU A 675 -3.82 -29.67 7.51
N HIS A 676 -4.01 -28.39 7.21
CA HIS A 676 -4.48 -27.95 5.89
C HIS A 676 -3.54 -28.41 4.77
N ALA A 677 -2.22 -28.31 4.96
CA ALA A 677 -1.26 -28.74 3.96
C ALA A 677 -1.29 -30.25 3.66
N LYS A 678 -1.77 -31.10 4.59
CA LYS A 678 -1.87 -32.56 4.38
C LYS A 678 -2.97 -32.96 3.39
N VAL A 679 -4.00 -32.13 3.23
CA VAL A 679 -5.10 -32.40 2.28
C VAL A 679 -4.86 -31.80 0.89
N LEU A 680 -3.77 -31.05 0.73
CA LEU A 680 -3.33 -30.53 -0.56
C LEU A 680 -2.54 -31.59 -1.34
N PRO A 681 -2.47 -31.50 -2.68
CA PRO A 681 -1.63 -32.39 -3.48
C PRO A 681 -0.19 -32.44 -2.96
N PRO A 682 0.49 -33.60 -2.95
CA PRO A 682 1.85 -33.73 -2.38
C PRO A 682 2.84 -32.82 -3.11
N LYS A 683 3.86 -32.32 -2.40
CA LYS A 683 4.98 -31.57 -3.01
C LYS A 683 5.75 -32.54 -3.92
N ALA A 684 6.02 -32.11 -5.15
CA ALA A 684 6.77 -32.92 -6.13
C ALA A 684 8.25 -33.05 -5.74
#